data_AF-A0A9D7J4M0-F1
#
_entry.id   AF-A0A9D7J4M0-F1
#
_cell.length_a   1.000
_cell.length_b   1.000
_cell.length_c   1.000
_cell.angle_alpha   90.00
_cell.angle_beta   90.00
_cell.angle_gamma   90.00
#
_symmetry.space_group_name_H-M   'P 1'
#
loop_
_entity.id
_entity.type
_entity.pdbx_description
1 polymer ?
#
loop_
_entity_poly.entity_id
_entity_poly.type
_entity_poly.pdbx_seq_one_letter_code
_entity_poly.pdbx_strand_id
1 'polypeptide(L)'
;MSTSSVHVIGDAAIATARRWAEACRTHPEPRATKLLAAALRHPEGLRFTLDFVDTVIRPEDPTVAAAALRELARRDVGFLPAPLRLGLRTAVAATPGTLLPLVRKVFEMLVGDLVVDVGSSLAPALRRLRRRGAELNVNLLGEAVLGDEHARARLEATTRLLSRADVDYVSIKVSSVLGQHAPWGQAAVADAAVERLRPLFLRAVREDTFVNIDMEEYRDLHLTLEVFERLVLEPELLRLRTGLAVQCYLVESPLVLRELDRIAAARIAAGGAPLKARLVKGANLAMERVQAELRGWANPAHATKEETDASYLRALGECLTPERAARVRIGVASHNIYTLAAAWELAKARGVTDAVDVEMLSGMGVPLQRVIQGEVGRLRLYVPVVPRAEYDSAISYLVRRLEENAAPENFMSGAASLGADAGFLDREEARFRAALSHVDDATPKEWATQVRPEHPGFANAVDTDPALLANQEWAESIRAGLPAPELGAATLAVARLDGEGAVDGVLARGVEAGTRWADVSPAERARLLRRLGDELESARADLIRIAADEVGKLIDQADVEVSEACDFARYYAGLAEERVDGVLRVPPRLVLVASPWNFPIAIPLGGVAAALAAGSAVILKPAPPARRVAAVLTEACLRAGFPEGVVQLAHVDDGPLGRALVEDSRVGLVVLTGAAETAELFRSWRPGLPLLAETSGKNALVITPSADLDLAAVDLVASAFGHAGQKCSAASLGILVGSVARSRRFLDQVCDAARSLVVAWPDDPLAEVGPLTEPPGEKLLRGLTTLEAGQRWLLKPERIDQRLWRPGVREGVLPGSEFHQVEYFGPVLGLMSAATLDEAIAWQNGTPYGLTAGLHSLDPSEVQTWLDRVEAGNVYVNRSITGAIVRRQPFGGWKRSAVGPGAKAGGPNYLLAFGRWEPDLDAAPDDAWLAAARASDEAALRSHFRRQDRTGLSAEINVLRYRPVPVTVRVEDAPVRDVLREAAAASTARAPATFSFRGEPAPEVRIALAGRRVVVAPDEEFDAAATGRVRHLGTRDLLADAGGSIDLTVYAGPSVLPGRVALLPYLREQSVSITNHRFGHPSRLTTSLAL
;
A
#
# COMPACT_ATOMS: atom_id res chain seq x y z
N MET A 1 -13.64 35.39 38.94
CA MET A 1 -12.34 35.40 39.64
C MET A 1 -11.30 34.78 38.73
N SER A 2 -10.21 35.50 38.51
CA SER A 2 -9.30 35.46 37.35
C SER A 2 -8.95 34.06 36.79
N THR A 3 -9.44 33.75 35.60
CA THR A 3 -8.95 32.64 34.78
C THR A 3 -7.53 32.97 34.31
N SER A 4 -6.50 32.54 35.04
CA SER A 4 -5.14 32.56 34.49
C SER A 4 -5.14 31.75 33.20
N SER A 5 -5.08 32.45 32.06
CA SER A 5 -4.90 31.84 30.75
C SER A 5 -3.46 31.32 30.66
N VAL A 6 -3.20 30.42 29.71
CA VAL A 6 -1.87 29.84 29.50
C VAL A 6 -0.82 30.94 29.22
N HIS A 7 -1.24 32.08 28.66
CA HIS A 7 -0.40 33.27 28.47
C HIS A 7 0.14 33.84 29.79
N VAL A 8 -0.69 33.89 30.82
CA VAL A 8 -0.34 34.52 32.11
C VAL A 8 0.80 33.77 32.80
N ILE A 9 0.94 32.46 32.55
CA ILE A 9 2.00 31.63 33.14
C ILE A 9 3.22 31.48 32.23
N GLY A 10 3.23 32.09 31.03
CA GLY A 10 4.30 31.93 30.05
C GLY A 10 5.68 32.34 30.58
N ASP A 11 5.80 33.55 31.15
CA ASP A 11 7.08 34.02 31.70
C ASP A 11 7.51 33.24 32.96
N ALA A 12 6.54 32.83 33.79
CA ALA A 12 6.82 31.97 34.95
C ALA A 12 7.33 30.59 34.51
N ALA A 13 6.73 30.00 33.47
CA ALA A 13 7.14 28.73 32.89
C ALA A 13 8.57 28.83 32.32
N ILE A 14 8.90 29.93 31.64
CA ILE A 14 10.26 30.18 31.13
C ILE A 14 11.27 30.29 32.27
N ALA A 15 10.95 31.04 33.32
CA ALA A 15 11.82 31.17 34.49
C ALA A 15 12.06 29.82 35.18
N THR A 16 11.01 29.00 35.32
CA THR A 16 11.10 27.65 35.87
C THR A 16 11.89 26.71 34.97
N ALA A 17 11.66 26.74 33.65
CA ALA A 17 12.42 25.95 32.68
C ALA A 17 13.93 26.27 32.74
N ARG A 18 14.30 27.56 32.79
CA ARG A 18 15.71 27.98 32.92
C ARG A 18 16.32 27.55 34.25
N ARG A 19 15.58 27.67 35.36
CA ARG A 19 16.01 27.18 36.68
C ARG A 19 16.26 25.67 36.65
N TRP A 20 15.34 24.90 36.07
CA TRP A 20 15.48 23.45 35.93
C TRP A 20 16.67 23.06 35.04
N ALA A 21 16.90 23.79 33.94
CA ALA A 21 18.05 23.56 33.08
C ALA A 21 19.38 23.80 33.80
N GLU A 22 19.47 24.84 34.62
CA GLU A 22 20.66 25.10 35.44
C GLU A 22 20.86 24.01 36.50
N ALA A 23 19.77 23.59 37.18
CA ALA A 23 19.83 22.50 38.15
C ALA A 23 20.31 21.17 37.55
N CYS A 24 20.00 20.91 36.27
CA CYS A 24 20.48 19.71 35.57
C CYS A 24 22.01 19.58 35.55
N ARG A 25 22.76 20.70 35.59
CA ARG A 25 24.24 20.70 35.60
C ARG A 25 24.83 20.00 36.83
N THR A 26 24.07 19.95 37.92
CA THR A 26 24.48 19.30 39.18
C THR A 26 24.32 17.78 39.14
N HIS A 27 23.76 17.23 38.06
CA HIS A 27 23.48 15.80 37.93
C HIS A 27 24.26 15.18 36.75
N PRO A 28 25.10 14.16 37.00
CA PRO A 28 25.85 13.51 35.92
C PRO A 28 24.93 12.69 35.01
N GLU A 29 25.13 12.83 33.70
CA GLU A 29 24.52 11.96 32.70
C GLU A 29 25.14 10.55 32.70
N PRO A 30 24.34 9.49 32.53
CA PRO A 30 24.84 8.14 32.30
C PRO A 30 25.71 8.05 31.04
N ARG A 31 26.69 7.13 31.07
CA ARG A 31 27.63 6.94 29.96
C ARG A 31 26.95 6.52 28.64
N ALA A 32 25.93 5.67 28.72
CA ALA A 32 25.14 5.24 27.56
C ALA A 32 24.42 6.43 26.90
N THR A 33 23.79 7.31 27.70
CA THR A 33 23.13 8.53 27.23
C THR A 33 24.12 9.48 26.55
N LYS A 34 25.34 9.64 27.09
CA LYS A 34 26.39 10.47 26.47
C LYS A 34 26.84 9.94 25.11
N LEU A 35 26.97 8.62 24.97
CA LEU A 35 27.33 7.97 23.71
C LEU A 35 26.24 8.15 22.66
N LEU A 36 24.98 7.94 23.07
CA LEU A 36 23.84 8.13 22.19
C LEU A 36 23.73 9.59 21.75
N ALA A 37 23.81 10.54 22.68
CA ALA A 37 23.80 11.97 22.35
C ALA A 37 24.97 12.38 21.44
N ALA A 38 26.15 11.77 21.59
CA ALA A 38 27.28 12.02 20.70
C ALA A 38 27.01 11.49 19.27
N ALA A 39 26.37 10.32 19.14
CA ALA A 39 25.94 9.81 17.84
C ALA A 39 24.86 10.72 17.20
N LEU A 40 23.86 11.13 17.97
CA LEU A 40 22.76 11.97 17.46
C LEU A 40 23.21 13.37 17.03
N ARG A 41 24.26 13.95 17.65
CA ARG A 41 24.84 15.24 17.24
C ARG A 41 25.71 15.17 15.98
N HIS A 42 26.20 13.98 15.63
CA HIS A 42 27.07 13.82 14.47
C HIS A 42 26.22 13.70 13.20
N PRO A 43 26.54 14.40 12.09
CA PRO A 43 25.75 14.36 10.85
C PRO A 43 25.48 12.94 10.33
N GLU A 44 26.47 12.05 10.43
CA GLU A 44 26.33 10.64 10.05
C GLU A 44 25.99 9.69 11.21
N GLY A 45 25.95 10.17 12.47
CA GLY A 45 25.85 9.29 13.63
C GLY A 45 24.43 8.76 13.89
N LEU A 46 23.39 9.58 13.69
CA LEU A 46 22.00 9.09 13.65
C LEU A 46 21.88 8.01 12.57
N ARG A 47 22.28 8.34 11.33
CA ARG A 47 22.19 7.45 10.19
C ARG A 47 22.94 6.13 10.40
N PHE A 48 24.17 6.17 10.89
CA PHE A 48 24.92 4.96 11.21
C PHE A 48 24.17 4.10 12.21
N THR A 49 23.59 4.72 13.26
CA THR A 49 22.86 4.00 14.30
C THR A 49 21.63 3.31 13.73
N LEU A 50 20.88 3.99 12.87
CA LEU A 50 19.70 3.42 12.20
C LEU A 50 20.06 2.26 11.29
N ASP A 51 21.02 2.48 10.38
CA ASP A 51 21.46 1.45 9.44
C ASP A 51 22.05 0.25 10.19
N PHE A 52 22.86 0.48 11.24
CA PHE A 52 23.41 -0.60 12.07
C PHE A 52 22.31 -1.42 12.71
N VAL A 53 21.32 -0.74 13.25
CA VAL A 53 20.21 -1.40 13.89
C VAL A 53 19.38 -2.22 12.89
N ASP A 54 19.05 -1.63 11.73
CA ASP A 54 18.19 -2.24 10.71
C ASP A 54 18.90 -3.35 9.92
N THR A 55 20.21 -3.25 9.70
CA THR A 55 20.95 -4.15 8.81
C THR A 55 21.91 -5.11 9.52
N VAL A 56 22.24 -4.87 10.81
CA VAL A 56 23.14 -5.76 11.59
C VAL A 56 22.42 -6.45 12.74
N ILE A 57 21.56 -5.72 13.45
CA ILE A 57 20.91 -6.27 14.64
C ILE A 57 19.61 -6.99 14.27
N ARG A 58 18.75 -6.38 13.44
CA ARG A 58 17.47 -6.96 13.02
C ARG A 58 17.61 -8.29 12.23
N PRO A 59 18.51 -8.45 11.24
CA PRO A 59 18.51 -9.65 10.41
C PRO A 59 18.79 -10.92 11.20
N GLU A 60 17.95 -11.94 11.00
CA GLU A 60 18.13 -13.28 11.56
C GLU A 60 19.35 -13.98 10.94
N ASP A 61 19.62 -13.74 9.65
CA ASP A 61 20.73 -14.35 8.94
C ASP A 61 22.07 -13.73 9.37
N PRO A 62 22.98 -14.52 9.98
CA PRO A 62 24.26 -14.00 10.44
C PRO A 62 25.18 -13.56 9.29
N THR A 63 24.98 -14.10 8.08
CA THR A 63 25.76 -13.73 6.89
C THR A 63 25.38 -12.35 6.40
N VAL A 64 24.07 -12.06 6.31
CA VAL A 64 23.56 -10.72 5.97
C VAL A 64 24.03 -9.70 7.00
N ALA A 65 23.84 -10.00 8.28
CA ALA A 65 24.27 -9.11 9.36
C ALA A 65 25.80 -8.85 9.34
N ALA A 66 26.61 -9.86 9.06
CA ALA A 66 28.06 -9.72 8.97
C ALA A 66 28.50 -8.90 7.74
N ALA A 67 27.82 -9.07 6.60
CA ALA A 67 28.09 -8.29 5.39
C ALA A 67 27.76 -6.81 5.61
N ALA A 68 26.59 -6.52 6.17
CA ALA A 68 26.18 -5.17 6.53
C ALA A 68 27.11 -4.52 7.56
N LEU A 69 27.55 -5.29 8.57
CA LEU A 69 28.51 -4.81 9.57
C LEU A 69 29.85 -4.41 8.93
N ARG A 70 30.32 -5.16 7.93
CA ARG A 70 31.54 -4.84 7.18
C ARG A 70 31.38 -3.54 6.37
N GLU A 71 30.24 -3.36 5.72
CA GLU A 71 29.90 -2.14 4.98
C GLU A 71 29.86 -0.92 5.93
N LEU A 72 29.19 -1.04 7.06
CA LEU A 72 29.10 0.03 8.06
C LEU A 72 30.46 0.40 8.67
N ALA A 73 31.34 -0.57 8.88
CA ALA A 73 32.69 -0.34 9.39
C ALA A 73 33.54 0.59 8.50
N ARG A 74 33.19 0.74 7.22
CA ARG A 74 33.89 1.62 6.26
C ARG A 74 33.44 3.09 6.37
N ARG A 75 32.29 3.35 7.00
CA ARG A 75 31.71 4.69 7.10
C ARG A 75 32.42 5.56 8.14
N ASP A 76 32.06 6.83 8.19
CA ASP A 76 32.55 7.72 9.23
C ASP A 76 31.93 7.37 10.58
N VAL A 77 32.80 7.04 11.52
CA VAL A 77 32.48 6.62 12.89
C VAL A 77 33.25 7.48 13.90
N GLY A 78 33.55 8.73 13.53
CA GLY A 78 34.25 9.70 14.38
C GLY A 78 33.58 9.97 15.73
N PHE A 79 32.26 9.73 15.82
CA PHE A 79 31.48 9.87 17.05
C PHE A 79 31.68 8.71 18.05
N LEU A 80 32.21 7.56 17.63
CA LEU A 80 32.46 6.42 18.52
C LEU A 80 33.75 6.64 19.34
N PRO A 81 33.80 6.19 20.60
CA PRO A 81 35.02 6.17 21.41
C PRO A 81 36.18 5.49 20.69
N ALA A 82 37.41 6.00 20.89
CA ALA A 82 38.61 5.51 20.19
C ALA A 82 38.80 3.98 20.18
N PRO A 83 38.57 3.23 21.28
CA PRO A 83 38.67 1.77 21.27
C PRO A 83 37.63 1.09 20.38
N LEU A 84 36.37 1.56 20.40
CA LEU A 84 35.29 1.01 19.58
C LEU A 84 35.51 1.34 18.10
N ARG A 85 35.95 2.57 17.82
CA ARG A 85 36.30 3.03 16.47
C ARG A 85 37.44 2.21 15.85
N LEU A 86 38.50 1.97 16.63
CA LEU A 86 39.65 1.18 16.17
C LEU A 86 39.25 -0.29 15.95
N GLY A 87 38.50 -0.88 16.88
CA GLY A 87 38.00 -2.26 16.77
C GLY A 87 37.09 -2.46 15.56
N LEU A 88 36.18 -1.51 15.31
CA LEU A 88 35.28 -1.56 14.15
C LEU A 88 36.06 -1.47 12.83
N ARG A 89 37.03 -0.55 12.72
CA ARG A 89 37.83 -0.34 11.49
C ARG A 89 38.86 -1.41 11.18
N THR A 90 39.27 -2.21 12.17
CA THR A 90 40.34 -3.22 12.00
C THR A 90 39.78 -4.64 12.11
N ALA A 91 39.46 -5.07 13.34
CA ALA A 91 39.07 -6.43 13.65
C ALA A 91 37.73 -6.82 13.02
N VAL A 92 36.73 -5.93 13.07
CA VAL A 92 35.40 -6.17 12.50
C VAL A 92 35.41 -6.11 10.97
N ALA A 93 36.16 -5.18 10.36
CA ALA A 93 36.31 -5.13 8.91
C ALA A 93 36.94 -6.43 8.35
N ALA A 94 37.90 -7.01 9.06
CA ALA A 94 38.58 -8.24 8.66
C ALA A 94 37.73 -9.51 8.93
N THR A 95 37.09 -9.61 10.10
CA THR A 95 36.38 -10.83 10.55
C THR A 95 35.00 -10.54 11.16
N PRO A 96 34.05 -9.98 10.38
CA PRO A 96 32.77 -9.49 10.93
C PRO A 96 31.90 -10.61 11.50
N GLY A 97 31.88 -11.79 10.86
CA GLY A 97 31.05 -12.92 11.30
C GLY A 97 31.42 -13.45 12.70
N THR A 98 32.72 -13.58 12.98
CA THR A 98 33.22 -14.06 14.28
C THR A 98 32.94 -13.05 15.41
N LEU A 99 32.95 -11.76 15.09
CA LEU A 99 32.76 -10.68 16.07
C LEU A 99 31.30 -10.24 16.23
N LEU A 100 30.40 -10.66 15.34
CA LEU A 100 28.99 -10.29 15.36
C LEU A 100 28.31 -10.55 16.72
N PRO A 101 28.48 -11.72 17.39
CA PRO A 101 27.89 -11.94 18.70
C PRO A 101 28.40 -10.97 19.78
N LEU A 102 29.69 -10.62 19.73
CA LEU A 102 30.27 -9.65 20.65
C LEU A 102 29.73 -8.24 20.38
N VAL A 103 29.60 -7.86 19.11
CA VAL A 103 29.03 -6.56 18.70
C VAL A 103 27.58 -6.43 19.15
N ARG A 104 26.74 -7.46 18.92
CA ARG A 104 25.36 -7.52 19.42
C ARG A 104 25.30 -7.39 20.94
N LYS A 105 26.14 -8.14 21.66
CA LYS A 105 26.23 -8.05 23.12
C LYS A 105 26.66 -6.65 23.62
N VAL A 106 27.61 -6.00 22.95
CA VAL A 106 28.02 -4.63 23.30
C VAL A 106 26.88 -3.65 23.06
N PHE A 107 26.15 -3.79 21.94
CA PHE A 107 24.96 -2.99 21.67
C PHE A 107 23.86 -3.21 22.75
N GLU A 108 23.56 -4.45 23.09
CA GLU A 108 22.64 -4.79 24.19
C GLU A 108 23.05 -4.15 25.52
N MET A 109 24.35 -4.16 25.86
CA MET A 109 24.84 -3.49 27.08
C MET A 109 24.70 -1.96 27.03
N LEU A 110 24.83 -1.35 25.85
CA LEU A 110 24.67 0.10 25.68
C LEU A 110 23.20 0.53 25.72
N VAL A 111 22.29 -0.33 25.26
CA VAL A 111 20.86 -0.03 25.13
C VAL A 111 20.02 -0.67 26.25
N GLY A 112 20.58 -1.55 27.07
CA GLY A 112 19.85 -2.29 28.11
C GLY A 112 19.29 -1.45 29.27
N ASP A 113 19.68 -0.17 29.38
CA ASP A 113 19.01 0.79 30.29
C ASP A 113 17.76 1.43 29.64
N LEU A 114 17.61 1.31 28.31
CA LEU A 114 16.47 1.80 27.52
C LEU A 114 15.41 0.73 27.28
N VAL A 115 15.76 -0.57 27.31
CA VAL A 115 14.83 -1.71 27.21
C VAL A 115 15.22 -2.79 28.21
N VAL A 116 14.25 -3.28 28.97
CA VAL A 116 14.47 -4.26 30.04
C VAL A 116 13.90 -5.63 29.64
N ASP A 117 14.67 -6.70 29.87
CA ASP A 117 14.18 -8.07 29.67
C ASP A 117 13.18 -8.47 30.77
N VAL A 118 12.06 -9.09 30.38
CA VAL A 118 10.99 -9.59 31.27
C VAL A 118 11.44 -10.78 32.15
N GLY A 119 12.60 -11.39 31.85
CA GLY A 119 13.19 -12.50 32.61
C GLY A 119 13.74 -12.14 34.01
N SER A 120 14.79 -12.84 34.44
CA SER A 120 15.37 -12.70 35.80
C SER A 120 15.94 -11.31 36.11
N SER A 121 16.14 -10.48 35.09
CA SER A 121 16.68 -9.11 35.18
C SER A 121 15.61 -8.04 35.47
N LEU A 122 14.32 -8.34 35.28
CA LEU A 122 13.22 -7.38 35.45
C LEU A 122 13.15 -6.82 36.88
N ALA A 123 12.99 -7.68 37.89
CA ALA A 123 12.82 -7.23 39.27
C ALA A 123 14.03 -6.41 39.80
N PRO A 124 15.30 -6.81 39.54
CA PRO A 124 16.45 -5.95 39.82
C PRO A 124 16.41 -4.59 39.11
N ALA A 125 15.99 -4.53 37.85
CA ALA A 125 15.89 -3.28 37.10
C ALA A 125 14.80 -2.36 37.66
N LEU A 126 13.59 -2.87 37.89
CA LEU A 126 12.48 -2.12 38.50
C LEU A 126 12.87 -1.58 39.88
N ARG A 127 13.53 -2.38 40.73
CA ARG A 127 14.04 -1.92 42.02
C ARG A 127 15.05 -0.78 41.88
N ARG A 128 15.97 -0.85 40.91
CA ARG A 128 16.95 0.23 40.69
C ARG A 128 16.28 1.54 40.27
N LEU A 129 15.26 1.48 39.41
CA LEU A 129 14.53 2.67 38.97
C LEU A 129 13.71 3.28 40.11
N ARG A 130 13.00 2.45 40.89
CA ARG A 130 12.22 2.91 42.07
C ARG A 130 13.05 3.49 43.20
N ARG A 131 14.31 3.05 43.41
CA ARG A 131 15.20 3.62 44.45
C ARG A 131 15.39 5.13 44.34
N ARG A 132 15.05 5.73 43.20
CA ARG A 132 15.16 7.17 42.94
C ARG A 132 13.85 7.92 43.19
N GLY A 133 12.81 7.27 43.72
CA GLY A 133 11.52 7.88 44.06
C GLY A 133 10.48 7.91 42.91
N ALA A 134 10.86 7.43 41.72
CA ALA A 134 9.96 7.43 40.57
C ALA A 134 9.01 6.23 40.56
N GLU A 135 7.79 6.46 40.11
CA GLU A 135 6.83 5.42 39.74
C GLU A 135 7.15 4.88 38.34
N LEU A 136 6.69 3.67 37.99
CA LEU A 136 7.06 3.02 36.73
C LEU A 136 5.80 2.63 35.94
N ASN A 137 5.70 3.05 34.68
CA ASN A 137 4.77 2.51 33.69
C ASN A 137 5.50 1.40 32.91
N VAL A 138 5.09 0.15 33.09
CA VAL A 138 5.67 -1.00 32.40
C VAL A 138 4.91 -1.27 31.10
N ASN A 139 5.59 -1.16 29.96
CA ASN A 139 4.99 -1.41 28.66
C ASN A 139 5.63 -2.61 27.97
N LEU A 140 4.84 -3.63 27.66
CA LEU A 140 5.32 -4.83 26.97
C LEU A 140 5.46 -4.59 25.47
N LEU A 141 6.70 -4.63 25.00
CA LEU A 141 7.10 -4.75 23.60
C LEU A 141 7.17 -6.23 23.21
N GLY A 142 7.20 -6.48 21.90
CA GLY A 142 7.34 -7.80 21.32
C GLY A 142 7.11 -7.73 19.81
N GLU A 143 7.01 -8.90 19.18
CA GLU A 143 6.78 -9.04 17.74
C GLU A 143 5.54 -8.27 17.26
N ALA A 144 5.49 -8.01 15.94
CA ALA A 144 4.32 -7.47 15.30
C ALA A 144 3.12 -8.39 15.53
N VAL A 145 1.98 -7.82 15.92
CA VAL A 145 0.75 -8.57 16.16
C VAL A 145 -0.03 -8.62 14.84
N LEU A 146 0.25 -9.65 14.03
CA LEU A 146 -0.38 -9.83 12.72
C LEU A 146 -1.61 -10.76 12.76
N GLY A 147 -1.71 -11.60 13.80
CA GLY A 147 -2.85 -12.51 14.02
C GLY A 147 -3.21 -12.67 15.50
N ASP A 148 -4.24 -13.47 15.75
CA ASP A 148 -4.88 -13.66 17.05
C ASP A 148 -4.01 -14.45 18.02
N GLU A 149 -3.14 -15.35 17.53
CA GLU A 149 -2.26 -16.10 18.41
C GLU A 149 -1.26 -15.17 19.10
N HIS A 150 -0.61 -14.29 18.32
CA HIS A 150 0.27 -13.25 18.87
C HIS A 150 -0.50 -12.23 19.71
N ALA A 151 -1.73 -11.86 19.32
CA ALA A 151 -2.55 -10.91 20.08
C ALA A 151 -2.92 -11.48 21.46
N ARG A 152 -3.35 -12.74 21.52
CA ARG A 152 -3.63 -13.46 22.75
C ARG A 152 -2.37 -13.63 23.60
N ALA A 153 -1.23 -13.99 23.00
CA ALA A 153 0.04 -14.10 23.70
C ALA A 153 0.46 -12.77 24.34
N ARG A 154 0.30 -11.65 23.62
CA ARG A 154 0.58 -10.29 24.13
C ARG A 154 -0.35 -9.93 25.29
N LEU A 155 -1.64 -10.22 25.17
CA LEU A 155 -2.62 -9.99 26.22
C LEU A 155 -2.28 -10.80 27.48
N GLU A 156 -2.07 -12.11 27.35
CA GLU A 156 -1.70 -12.99 28.46
C GLU A 156 -0.39 -12.56 29.14
N ALA A 157 0.62 -12.19 28.36
CA ALA A 157 1.90 -11.71 28.89
C ALA A 157 1.74 -10.39 29.66
N THR A 158 0.89 -9.48 29.18
CA THR A 158 0.56 -8.24 29.89
C THR A 158 -0.24 -8.54 31.17
N THR A 159 -1.17 -9.49 31.14
CA THR A 159 -1.89 -9.97 32.34
C THR A 159 -0.96 -10.59 33.38
N ARG A 160 0.09 -11.29 32.95
CA ARG A 160 1.13 -11.78 33.86
C ARG A 160 1.94 -10.65 34.47
N LEU A 161 2.31 -9.63 33.69
CA LEU A 161 3.04 -8.46 34.18
C LEU A 161 2.24 -7.67 35.22
N LEU A 162 0.96 -7.43 34.96
CA LEU A 162 0.10 -6.67 35.87
C LEU A 162 -0.15 -7.43 37.18
N SER A 163 -0.10 -8.76 37.18
CA SER A 163 -0.27 -9.58 38.38
C SER A 163 0.97 -9.64 39.27
N ARG A 164 2.05 -8.91 38.94
CA ARG A 164 3.27 -8.90 39.74
C ARG A 164 3.17 -7.86 40.85
N ALA A 165 3.53 -8.25 42.07
CA ALA A 165 3.57 -7.36 43.23
C ALA A 165 4.56 -6.19 43.11
N ASP A 166 5.48 -6.23 42.14
CA ASP A 166 6.41 -5.15 41.83
C ASP A 166 6.02 -4.38 40.57
N VAL A 167 4.75 -4.40 40.14
CA VAL A 167 4.22 -3.64 38.99
C VAL A 167 2.88 -3.00 39.38
N ASP A 168 2.83 -1.67 39.33
CA ASP A 168 1.66 -0.89 39.78
C ASP A 168 0.96 -0.18 38.61
N TYR A 169 1.54 -0.25 37.41
CA TYR A 169 1.05 0.43 36.21
C TYR A 169 1.51 -0.33 34.95
N VAL A 170 0.58 -0.62 34.05
CA VAL A 170 0.85 -1.18 32.72
C VAL A 170 0.20 -0.35 31.60
N SER A 171 0.84 -0.32 30.44
CA SER A 171 0.30 0.26 29.20
C SER A 171 -0.01 -0.87 28.19
N ILE A 172 -1.14 -0.77 27.49
CA ILE A 172 -1.56 -1.69 26.42
C ILE A 172 -2.33 -0.93 25.33
N LYS A 173 -2.31 -1.42 24.09
CA LYS A 173 -3.07 -0.85 22.96
C LYS A 173 -4.21 -1.79 22.56
N VAL A 174 -5.31 -1.23 22.07
CA VAL A 174 -6.44 -2.02 21.54
C VAL A 174 -6.00 -2.88 20.36
N SER A 175 -5.26 -2.31 19.41
CA SER A 175 -4.71 -3.04 18.24
C SER A 175 -3.74 -4.17 18.60
N SER A 176 -3.06 -4.10 19.75
CA SER A 176 -2.19 -5.21 20.21
C SER A 176 -2.97 -6.41 20.78
N VAL A 177 -4.28 -6.26 21.00
CA VAL A 177 -5.18 -7.29 21.56
C VAL A 177 -6.14 -7.86 20.51
N LEU A 178 -6.48 -7.04 19.52
CA LEU A 178 -7.22 -7.50 18.34
C LEU A 178 -6.31 -8.14 17.29
N GLY A 179 -5.13 -7.54 17.04
CA GLY A 179 -4.39 -7.79 15.80
C GLY A 179 -4.95 -6.97 14.65
N GLN A 180 -4.81 -7.48 13.42
CA GLN A 180 -5.53 -6.93 12.27
C GLN A 180 -7.04 -7.09 12.50
N HIS A 181 -7.82 -6.09 12.10
CA HIS A 181 -9.26 -6.07 12.31
C HIS A 181 -9.95 -5.35 11.15
N ALA A 182 -11.23 -5.66 10.95
CA ALA A 182 -12.03 -5.10 9.88
C ALA A 182 -12.09 -3.55 9.95
N PRO A 183 -11.80 -2.84 8.86
CA PRO A 183 -11.81 -1.37 8.86
C PRO A 183 -13.23 -0.77 8.85
N TRP A 184 -14.24 -1.53 8.42
CA TRP A 184 -15.60 -1.05 8.19
C TRP A 184 -16.60 -1.66 9.17
N GLY A 185 -16.37 -1.58 10.47
CA GLY A 185 -17.27 -2.23 11.45
C GLY A 185 -16.98 -1.82 12.88
N GLN A 186 -16.70 -0.53 13.11
CA GLN A 186 -16.12 -0.04 14.35
C GLN A 186 -16.87 -0.54 15.60
N ALA A 187 -18.21 -0.50 15.61
CA ALA A 187 -19.00 -0.92 16.77
C ALA A 187 -18.82 -2.43 17.09
N ALA A 188 -18.82 -3.29 16.08
CA ALA A 188 -18.62 -4.73 16.25
C ALA A 188 -17.17 -5.07 16.64
N VAL A 189 -16.20 -4.35 16.07
CA VAL A 189 -14.80 -4.46 16.45
C VAL A 189 -14.59 -4.00 17.90
N ALA A 190 -15.30 -2.95 18.33
CA ALA A 190 -15.29 -2.50 19.71
C ALA A 190 -15.85 -3.56 20.67
N ASP A 191 -16.92 -4.26 20.30
CA ASP A 191 -17.44 -5.39 21.09
C ASP A 191 -16.39 -6.49 21.27
N ALA A 192 -15.73 -6.91 20.18
CA ALA A 192 -14.68 -7.91 20.24
C ALA A 192 -13.48 -7.44 21.11
N ALA A 193 -13.11 -6.17 21.03
CA ALA A 193 -12.03 -5.60 21.85
C ALA A 193 -12.40 -5.57 23.35
N VAL A 194 -13.62 -5.14 23.67
CA VAL A 194 -14.15 -5.12 25.04
C VAL A 194 -14.15 -6.54 25.61
N GLU A 195 -14.65 -7.53 24.87
CA GLU A 195 -14.68 -8.93 25.30
C GLU A 195 -13.27 -9.44 25.65
N ARG A 196 -12.26 -9.16 24.81
CA ARG A 196 -10.88 -9.58 25.03
C ARG A 196 -10.19 -8.82 26.16
N LEU A 197 -10.44 -7.52 26.31
CA LEU A 197 -9.77 -6.67 27.30
C LEU A 197 -10.38 -6.78 28.70
N ARG A 198 -11.68 -7.05 28.80
CA ARG A 198 -12.42 -7.07 30.07
C ARG A 198 -11.79 -7.98 31.14
N PRO A 199 -11.31 -9.21 30.86
CA PRO A 199 -10.62 -10.03 31.85
C PRO A 199 -9.35 -9.37 32.43
N LEU A 200 -8.58 -8.65 31.59
CA LEU A 200 -7.39 -7.92 32.03
C LEU A 200 -7.78 -6.77 32.99
N PHE A 201 -8.84 -6.04 32.67
CA PHE A 201 -9.35 -4.93 33.49
C PHE A 201 -9.91 -5.42 34.84
N LEU A 202 -10.67 -6.51 34.84
CA LEU A 202 -11.14 -7.14 36.08
C LEU A 202 -9.99 -7.65 36.95
N ARG A 203 -8.92 -8.16 36.32
CA ARG A 203 -7.71 -8.56 37.04
C ARG A 203 -7.02 -7.34 37.66
N ALA A 204 -6.92 -6.23 36.92
CA ALA A 204 -6.34 -5.00 37.41
C ALA A 204 -7.08 -4.40 38.61
N VAL A 205 -8.42 -4.53 38.67
CA VAL A 205 -9.20 -4.16 39.87
C VAL A 205 -8.78 -4.95 41.10
N ARG A 206 -8.56 -6.26 40.96
CA ARG A 206 -8.18 -7.16 42.07
C ARG A 206 -6.77 -6.88 42.59
N GLU A 207 -5.85 -6.56 41.68
CA GLU A 207 -4.44 -6.34 41.99
C GLU A 207 -4.11 -4.86 42.28
N ASP A 208 -5.10 -3.95 42.20
CA ASP A 208 -4.93 -2.49 42.29
C ASP A 208 -3.82 -1.96 41.36
N THR A 209 -3.76 -2.50 40.15
CA THR A 209 -2.80 -2.08 39.13
C THR A 209 -3.45 -1.06 38.19
N PHE A 210 -2.77 0.05 37.91
CA PHE A 210 -3.24 1.01 36.91
C PHE A 210 -3.09 0.42 35.51
N VAL A 211 -4.12 0.57 34.67
CA VAL A 211 -4.06 0.21 33.24
C VAL A 211 -4.22 1.47 32.40
N ASN A 212 -3.27 1.73 31.50
CA ASN A 212 -3.39 2.80 30.52
C ASN A 212 -3.65 2.22 29.13
N ILE A 213 -4.66 2.74 28.44
CA ILE A 213 -4.85 2.47 27.02
C ILE A 213 -3.99 3.45 26.21
N ASP A 214 -3.03 2.91 25.47
CA ASP A 214 -2.15 3.63 24.57
C ASP A 214 -2.79 3.75 23.18
N MET A 215 -2.44 4.83 22.47
CA MET A 215 -2.92 5.16 21.13
C MET A 215 -1.72 5.42 20.21
N GLU A 216 -1.76 4.90 18.98
CA GLU A 216 -0.64 5.00 18.03
C GLU A 216 -1.08 5.63 16.71
N GLU A 217 -2.00 5.00 15.99
CA GLU A 217 -2.43 5.38 14.63
C GLU A 217 -3.79 6.10 14.65
N TYR A 218 -4.00 7.04 13.74
CA TYR A 218 -5.26 7.79 13.65
C TYR A 218 -6.47 6.88 13.37
N ARG A 219 -6.29 5.82 12.56
CA ARG A 219 -7.36 4.84 12.26
C ARG A 219 -7.97 4.17 13.49
N ASP A 220 -7.22 4.08 14.59
CA ASP A 220 -7.68 3.45 15.83
C ASP A 220 -8.31 4.46 16.81
N LEU A 221 -8.31 5.77 16.51
CA LEU A 221 -8.69 6.84 17.45
C LEU A 221 -10.09 6.64 18.01
N HIS A 222 -11.09 6.56 17.13
CA HIS A 222 -12.49 6.47 17.52
C HIS A 222 -12.83 5.11 18.11
N LEU A 223 -12.30 4.03 17.52
CA LEU A 223 -12.39 2.67 18.06
C LEU A 223 -11.88 2.61 19.50
N THR A 224 -10.69 3.18 19.76
CA THR A 224 -10.07 3.17 21.09
C THR A 224 -10.90 3.97 22.10
N LEU A 225 -11.45 5.11 21.70
CA LEU A 225 -12.30 5.94 22.55
C LEU A 225 -13.60 5.22 22.93
N GLU A 226 -14.22 4.54 21.96
CA GLU A 226 -15.44 3.74 22.17
C GLU A 226 -15.19 2.53 23.08
N VAL A 227 -14.13 1.75 22.82
CA VAL A 227 -13.71 0.63 23.69
C VAL A 227 -13.44 1.11 25.10
N PHE A 228 -12.76 2.25 25.25
CA PHE A 228 -12.47 2.83 26.55
C PHE A 228 -13.75 3.23 27.28
N GLU A 229 -14.68 3.93 26.63
CA GLU A 229 -15.97 4.29 27.23
C GLU A 229 -16.73 3.06 27.73
N ARG A 230 -16.91 2.05 26.87
CA ARG A 230 -17.65 0.83 27.19
C ARG A 230 -17.07 0.13 28.43
N LEU A 231 -15.74 0.00 28.51
CA LEU A 231 -15.06 -0.61 29.66
C LEU A 231 -15.18 0.21 30.95
N VAL A 232 -14.89 1.52 30.90
CA VAL A 232 -14.75 2.32 32.15
C VAL A 232 -16.07 2.65 32.82
N LEU A 233 -17.19 2.51 32.09
CA LEU A 233 -18.55 2.67 32.60
C LEU A 233 -19.18 1.35 33.09
N GLU A 234 -18.53 0.20 32.90
CA GLU A 234 -19.00 -1.06 33.47
C GLU A 234 -19.06 -0.98 35.01
N PRO A 235 -20.16 -1.43 35.66
CA PRO A 235 -20.31 -1.36 37.11
C PRO A 235 -19.14 -1.98 37.91
N GLU A 236 -18.60 -3.10 37.43
CA GLU A 236 -17.48 -3.82 38.06
C GLU A 236 -16.14 -3.08 37.92
N LEU A 237 -16.03 -2.16 36.96
CA LEU A 237 -14.81 -1.42 36.63
C LEU A 237 -14.85 0.04 37.08
N LEU A 238 -15.96 0.52 37.65
CA LEU A 238 -16.12 1.91 38.11
C LEU A 238 -15.00 2.34 39.09
N ARG A 239 -14.53 1.45 39.96
CA ARG A 239 -13.47 1.74 40.94
C ARG A 239 -12.04 1.61 40.40
N LEU A 240 -11.85 1.07 39.19
CA LEU A 240 -10.52 0.89 38.61
C LEU A 240 -9.83 2.24 38.38
N ARG A 241 -8.56 2.34 38.76
CA ARG A 241 -7.70 3.45 38.33
C ARG A 241 -7.21 3.16 36.92
N THR A 242 -7.59 4.00 35.95
CA THR A 242 -7.32 3.78 34.52
C THR A 242 -7.20 5.10 33.77
N GLY A 243 -6.65 5.05 32.56
CA GLY A 243 -6.45 6.23 31.73
C GLY A 243 -6.29 5.92 30.24
N LEU A 244 -6.32 7.00 29.46
CA LEU A 244 -6.22 7.00 28.00
C LEU A 244 -5.12 7.95 27.56
N ALA A 245 -4.30 7.54 26.59
CA ALA A 245 -3.35 8.42 25.93
C ALA A 245 -4.07 9.35 24.93
N VAL A 246 -3.73 10.64 24.95
CA VAL A 246 -4.26 11.64 24.01
C VAL A 246 -3.11 12.30 23.28
N GLN A 247 -3.16 12.28 21.94
CA GLN A 247 -2.09 12.76 21.08
C GLN A 247 -2.36 14.20 20.60
N CYS A 248 -1.66 15.19 21.15
CA CYS A 248 -1.89 16.61 20.88
C CYS A 248 -1.45 17.07 19.48
N TYR A 249 -0.72 16.25 18.72
CA TYR A 249 -0.41 16.50 17.32
C TYR A 249 -1.65 16.36 16.41
N LEU A 250 -2.72 15.70 16.87
CA LEU A 250 -3.96 15.56 16.10
C LEU A 250 -4.75 16.86 16.21
N VAL A 251 -5.27 17.31 15.07
CA VAL A 251 -6.14 18.49 14.99
C VAL A 251 -7.37 18.32 15.89
N GLU A 252 -7.88 17.09 15.99
CA GLU A 252 -9.08 16.73 16.75
C GLU A 252 -8.84 16.43 18.23
N SER A 253 -7.60 16.54 18.71
CA SER A 253 -7.29 16.30 20.13
C SER A 253 -8.15 17.10 21.13
N PRO A 254 -8.62 18.34 20.86
CA PRO A 254 -9.58 19.02 21.74
C PRO A 254 -10.93 18.30 21.86
N LEU A 255 -11.40 17.64 20.80
CA LEU A 255 -12.65 16.88 20.81
C LEU A 255 -12.51 15.60 21.64
N VAL A 256 -11.37 14.91 21.50
CA VAL A 256 -11.03 13.73 22.31
C VAL A 256 -11.03 14.07 23.81
N LEU A 257 -10.47 15.23 24.19
CA LEU A 257 -10.44 15.68 25.59
C LEU A 257 -11.83 16.03 26.13
N ARG A 258 -12.68 16.65 25.31
CA ARG A 258 -14.08 16.94 25.70
C ARG A 258 -14.85 15.64 25.91
N GLU A 259 -14.64 14.66 25.04
CA GLU A 259 -15.29 13.36 25.16
C GLU A 259 -14.80 12.57 26.37
N LEU A 260 -13.50 12.60 26.66
CA LEU A 260 -12.95 12.02 27.87
C LEU A 260 -13.49 12.69 29.16
N ASP A 261 -13.68 14.01 29.18
CA ASP A 261 -14.32 14.72 30.31
C ASP A 261 -15.80 14.31 30.45
N ARG A 262 -16.53 14.13 29.33
CA ARG A 262 -17.91 13.62 29.33
C ARG A 262 -17.99 12.22 29.95
N ILE A 263 -17.13 11.30 29.50
CA ILE A 263 -17.05 9.93 30.02
C ILE A 263 -16.67 9.96 31.51
N ALA A 264 -15.69 10.78 31.91
CA ALA A 264 -15.29 10.93 33.31
C ALA A 264 -16.41 11.47 34.18
N ALA A 265 -17.19 12.44 33.71
CA ALA A 265 -18.33 12.99 34.43
C ALA A 265 -19.43 11.93 34.65
N ALA A 266 -19.77 11.15 33.61
CA ALA A 266 -20.71 10.05 33.72
C ALA A 266 -20.21 8.98 34.71
N ARG A 267 -18.93 8.62 34.64
CA ARG A 267 -18.29 7.66 35.55
C ARG A 267 -18.33 8.10 37.01
N ILE A 268 -18.01 9.37 37.28
CA ILE A 268 -18.05 9.94 38.63
C ILE A 268 -19.49 10.00 39.15
N ALA A 269 -20.46 10.38 38.32
CA ALA A 269 -21.87 10.38 38.68
C ALA A 269 -22.38 8.96 39.06
N ALA A 270 -21.82 7.92 38.44
CA ALA A 270 -22.07 6.52 38.79
C ALA A 270 -21.29 6.04 40.05
N GLY A 271 -20.54 6.91 40.73
CA GLY A 271 -19.74 6.57 41.91
C GLY A 271 -18.38 5.94 41.62
N GLY A 272 -17.87 6.10 40.39
CA GLY A 272 -16.56 5.62 39.98
C GLY A 272 -15.39 6.51 40.38
N ALA A 273 -14.17 6.04 40.09
CA ALA A 273 -12.93 6.77 40.32
C ALA A 273 -12.62 7.75 39.18
N PRO A 274 -11.86 8.83 39.44
CA PRO A 274 -11.36 9.72 38.40
C PRO A 274 -10.58 8.98 37.31
N LEU A 275 -10.71 9.45 36.07
CA LEU A 275 -9.93 8.96 34.93
C LEU A 275 -8.61 9.73 34.83
N LYS A 276 -7.74 9.28 33.92
CA LYS A 276 -6.51 9.99 33.59
C LYS A 276 -6.37 10.18 32.08
N ALA A 277 -5.98 11.38 31.66
CA ALA A 277 -5.50 11.67 30.32
C ALA A 277 -3.97 11.73 30.33
N ARG A 278 -3.30 10.84 29.58
CA ARG A 278 -1.86 10.92 29.35
C ARG A 278 -1.61 11.73 28.07
N LEU A 279 -1.33 13.02 28.23
CA LEU A 279 -1.06 13.93 27.12
C LEU A 279 0.32 13.66 26.54
N VAL A 280 0.37 13.24 25.28
CA VAL A 280 1.60 13.08 24.49
C VAL A 280 1.53 14.02 23.29
N LYS A 281 2.68 14.39 22.71
CA LYS A 281 2.65 15.11 21.41
C LYS A 281 2.11 14.17 20.32
N GLY A 282 2.77 13.04 20.11
CA GLY A 282 2.43 12.06 19.08
C GLY A 282 3.71 11.33 18.65
N ALA A 283 3.57 10.09 18.16
CA ALA A 283 4.71 9.22 17.83
C ALA A 283 4.64 8.62 16.42
N ASN A 284 3.56 8.88 15.67
CA ASN A 284 3.32 8.23 14.37
C ASN A 284 3.30 9.18 13.17
N LEU A 285 3.71 10.44 13.35
CA LEU A 285 3.57 11.50 12.32
C LEU A 285 4.14 11.12 10.94
N ALA A 286 5.26 10.40 10.92
CA ALA A 286 5.89 9.99 9.67
C ALA A 286 4.99 9.02 8.88
N MET A 287 4.36 8.06 9.55
CA MET A 287 3.42 7.13 8.91
C MET A 287 2.07 7.77 8.61
N GLU A 288 1.57 8.69 9.44
CA GLU A 288 0.34 9.45 9.12
C GLU A 288 0.51 10.26 7.82
N ARG A 289 1.69 10.86 7.61
CA ARG A 289 2.03 11.55 6.36
C ARG A 289 2.05 10.62 5.16
N VAL A 290 2.65 9.43 5.31
CA VAL A 290 2.69 8.40 4.27
C VAL A 290 1.27 7.96 3.90
N GLN A 291 0.43 7.62 4.88
CA GLN A 291 -0.93 7.16 4.61
C GLN A 291 -1.76 8.25 3.92
N ALA A 292 -1.68 9.49 4.41
CA ALA A 292 -2.34 10.63 3.79
C ALA A 292 -1.90 10.85 2.33
N GLU A 293 -0.59 10.81 2.05
CA GLU A 293 -0.06 10.98 0.69
C GLU A 293 -0.49 9.83 -0.24
N LEU A 294 -0.35 8.58 0.20
CA LEU A 294 -0.69 7.41 -0.62
C LEU A 294 -2.19 7.37 -0.96
N ARG A 295 -3.07 7.75 -0.03
CA ARG A 295 -4.52 7.73 -0.22
C ARG A 295 -5.11 9.03 -0.76
N GLY A 296 -4.34 10.12 -0.77
CA GLY A 296 -4.85 11.47 -1.06
C GLY A 296 -5.78 12.00 0.03
N TRP A 297 -5.66 11.51 1.27
CA TRP A 297 -6.44 11.96 2.42
C TRP A 297 -5.84 13.21 3.05
N ALA A 298 -6.67 13.93 3.83
CA ALA A 298 -6.16 14.98 4.69
C ALA A 298 -5.26 14.37 5.78
N ASN A 299 -4.16 15.03 6.10
CA ASN A 299 -3.33 14.60 7.22
C ASN A 299 -4.05 14.94 8.54
N PRO A 300 -4.31 13.97 9.43
CA PRO A 300 -5.02 14.21 10.69
C PRO A 300 -4.18 15.00 11.71
N ALA A 301 -2.87 15.10 11.49
CA ALA A 301 -1.96 15.85 12.34
C ALA A 301 -1.77 17.30 11.89
N HIS A 302 -1.43 18.18 12.84
CA HIS A 302 -1.03 19.56 12.58
C HIS A 302 0.13 19.64 11.57
N ALA A 303 0.10 20.69 10.72
CA ALA A 303 1.08 20.85 9.65
C ALA A 303 2.49 21.15 10.19
N THR A 304 2.55 21.90 11.31
CA THR A 304 3.79 22.35 11.93
C THR A 304 3.95 21.82 13.36
N LYS A 305 5.20 21.83 13.83
CA LYS A 305 5.51 21.47 15.22
C LYS A 305 4.99 22.55 16.17
N GLU A 306 5.11 23.82 15.79
CA GLU A 306 4.64 24.97 16.55
C GLU A 306 3.14 24.84 16.89
N GLU A 307 2.32 24.44 15.92
CA GLU A 307 0.89 24.15 16.12
C GLU A 307 0.66 22.95 17.05
N THR A 308 1.46 21.88 16.94
CA THR A 308 1.41 20.74 17.86
C THR A 308 1.73 21.16 19.30
N ASP A 309 2.74 22.01 19.47
CA ASP A 309 3.14 22.51 20.79
C ASP A 309 2.07 23.45 21.36
N ALA A 310 1.47 24.31 20.54
CA ALA A 310 0.33 25.14 20.92
C ALA A 310 -0.89 24.30 21.32
N SER A 311 -1.20 23.24 20.55
CA SER A 311 -2.26 22.29 20.85
C SER A 311 -2.05 21.59 22.21
N TYR A 312 -0.81 21.18 22.52
CA TYR A 312 -0.47 20.63 23.82
C TYR A 312 -0.68 21.65 24.95
N LEU A 313 -0.24 22.89 24.77
CA LEU A 313 -0.42 23.95 25.76
C LEU A 313 -1.90 24.29 25.98
N ARG A 314 -2.70 24.28 24.91
CA ARG A 314 -4.15 24.43 24.96
C ARG A 314 -4.80 23.29 25.74
N ALA A 315 -4.41 22.05 25.48
CA ALA A 315 -4.89 20.88 26.22
C ALA A 315 -4.63 21.03 27.74
N LEU A 316 -3.45 21.52 28.15
CA LEU A 316 -3.17 21.83 29.55
C LEU A 316 -4.12 22.91 30.10
N GLY A 317 -4.34 23.98 29.33
CA GLY A 317 -5.27 25.06 29.65
C GLY A 317 -6.70 24.57 29.87
N GLU A 318 -7.18 23.68 29.00
CA GLU A 318 -8.52 23.10 29.03
C GLU A 318 -8.71 22.07 30.14
N CYS A 319 -7.68 21.28 30.46
CA CYS A 319 -7.78 20.18 31.42
C CYS A 319 -7.52 20.61 32.86
N LEU A 320 -6.58 21.53 33.09
CA LEU A 320 -6.14 21.91 34.44
C LEU A 320 -7.05 22.98 35.06
N THR A 321 -8.37 22.86 34.94
CA THR A 321 -9.31 23.65 35.74
C THR A 321 -9.68 22.86 37.00
N PRO A 322 -9.98 23.51 38.15
CA PRO A 322 -10.35 22.79 39.37
C PRO A 322 -11.47 21.76 39.17
N GLU A 323 -12.44 22.09 38.33
CA GLU A 323 -13.58 21.24 38.03
C GLU A 323 -13.17 19.98 37.23
N ARG A 324 -12.41 20.14 36.15
CA ARG A 324 -11.97 19.02 35.29
C ARG A 324 -10.89 18.19 35.96
N ALA A 325 -9.95 18.83 36.66
CA ALA A 325 -8.88 18.16 37.39
C ALA A 325 -9.39 17.22 38.50
N ALA A 326 -10.61 17.46 39.02
CA ALA A 326 -11.26 16.56 39.97
C ALA A 326 -11.77 15.26 39.33
N ARG A 327 -12.05 15.27 38.03
CA ARG A 327 -12.59 14.13 37.26
C ARG A 327 -11.54 13.44 36.41
N VAL A 328 -10.60 14.21 35.86
CA VAL A 328 -9.56 13.76 34.93
C VAL A 328 -8.19 14.25 35.41
N ARG A 329 -7.36 13.31 35.88
CA ARG A 329 -5.95 13.56 36.18
C ARG A 329 -5.14 13.67 34.90
N ILE A 330 -4.07 14.46 34.91
CA ILE A 330 -3.25 14.74 33.72
C ILE A 330 -1.85 14.17 33.90
N GLY A 331 -1.51 13.21 33.03
CA GLY A 331 -0.14 12.75 32.85
C GLY A 331 0.53 13.59 31.76
N VAL A 332 1.44 14.47 32.14
CA VAL A 332 2.19 15.33 31.21
C VAL A 332 3.38 14.53 30.70
N ALA A 333 3.18 13.78 29.60
CA ALA A 333 4.19 12.94 29.00
C ALA A 333 5.04 13.74 27.99
N SER A 334 6.18 14.29 28.46
CA SER A 334 7.06 15.12 27.63
C SER A 334 8.49 15.14 28.20
N HIS A 335 9.45 15.33 27.30
CA HIS A 335 10.82 15.70 27.66
C HIS A 335 11.11 17.20 27.45
N ASN A 336 10.19 17.95 26.83
CA ASN A 336 10.38 19.38 26.61
C ASN A 336 10.19 20.13 27.94
N ILE A 337 11.28 20.72 28.42
CA ILE A 337 11.35 21.40 29.72
C ILE A 337 10.37 22.58 29.85
N TYR A 338 10.09 23.29 28.75
CA TYR A 338 9.14 24.41 28.74
C TYR A 338 7.69 23.91 28.82
N THR A 339 7.36 22.80 28.15
CA THR A 339 6.04 22.15 28.29
C THR A 339 5.82 21.66 29.73
N LEU A 340 6.82 21.02 30.34
CA LEU A 340 6.75 20.56 31.73
C LEU A 340 6.59 21.73 32.71
N ALA A 341 7.36 22.81 32.51
CA ALA A 341 7.29 23.99 33.35
C ALA A 341 5.94 24.70 33.22
N ALA A 342 5.41 24.82 31.99
CA ALA A 342 4.10 25.40 31.74
C ALA A 342 2.99 24.62 32.45
N ALA A 343 3.01 23.29 32.38
CA ALA A 343 2.05 22.45 33.10
C ALA A 343 2.14 22.65 34.62
N TRP A 344 3.35 22.70 35.18
CA TRP A 344 3.57 22.85 36.61
C TRP A 344 3.16 24.24 37.13
N GLU A 345 3.56 25.31 36.45
CA GLU A 345 3.18 26.67 36.81
C GLU A 345 1.67 26.89 36.68
N LEU A 346 1.04 26.35 35.62
CA LEU A 346 -0.40 26.42 35.45
C LEU A 346 -1.14 25.68 36.57
N ALA A 347 -0.68 24.48 36.94
CA ALA A 347 -1.27 23.70 38.02
C ALA A 347 -1.14 24.41 39.38
N LYS A 348 0.02 25.03 39.67
CA LYS A 348 0.21 25.86 40.87
C LYS A 348 -0.71 27.07 40.88
N ALA A 349 -0.77 27.81 39.78
CA ALA A 349 -1.61 29.00 39.65
C ALA A 349 -3.10 28.69 39.85
N ARG A 350 -3.53 27.47 39.55
CA ARG A 350 -4.92 27.02 39.66
C ARG A 350 -5.20 26.11 40.87
N GLY A 351 -4.21 25.84 41.71
CA GLY A 351 -4.35 25.01 42.92
C GLY A 351 -4.67 23.53 42.64
N VAL A 352 -4.22 22.99 41.51
CA VAL A 352 -4.54 21.61 41.05
C VAL A 352 -3.29 20.75 40.85
N THR A 353 -2.21 21.03 41.56
CA THR A 353 -0.95 20.26 41.48
C THR A 353 -1.15 18.77 41.80
N ASP A 354 -2.14 18.42 42.62
CA ASP A 354 -2.47 17.03 42.94
C ASP A 354 -3.08 16.24 41.77
N ALA A 355 -3.53 16.91 40.72
CA ALA A 355 -4.06 16.27 39.52
C ALA A 355 -3.00 16.02 38.45
N VAL A 356 -1.76 16.49 38.64
CA VAL A 356 -0.68 16.42 37.64
C VAL A 356 0.37 15.38 38.03
N ASP A 357 0.65 14.47 37.10
CA ASP A 357 1.84 13.62 37.13
C ASP A 357 2.73 13.99 35.94
N VAL A 358 4.06 14.01 36.10
CA VAL A 358 4.99 14.12 34.97
C VAL A 358 5.39 12.72 34.51
N GLU A 359 5.33 12.46 33.21
CA GLU A 359 5.75 11.18 32.64
C GLU A 359 6.91 11.35 31.65
N MET A 360 7.95 10.51 31.79
CA MET A 360 9.16 10.60 30.97
C MET A 360 9.66 9.20 30.58
N LEU A 361 10.37 9.07 29.47
CA LEU A 361 11.00 7.80 29.08
C LEU A 361 12.14 7.43 30.02
N SER A 362 12.19 6.18 30.48
CA SER A 362 13.32 5.66 31.25
C SER A 362 14.64 5.77 30.46
N GLY A 363 15.72 6.14 31.14
CA GLY A 363 17.07 6.22 30.56
C GLY A 363 17.36 7.46 29.69
N MET A 364 16.37 8.31 29.42
CA MET A 364 16.51 9.53 28.62
C MET A 364 16.29 10.81 29.44
N GLY A 365 17.19 11.80 29.32
CA GLY A 365 17.08 13.05 30.07
C GLY A 365 17.19 12.86 31.59
N VAL A 366 18.03 11.92 32.04
CA VAL A 366 18.17 11.55 33.47
C VAL A 366 18.48 12.74 34.40
N PRO A 367 19.30 13.75 34.03
CA PRO A 367 19.45 14.95 34.84
C PRO A 367 18.13 15.68 35.09
N LEU A 368 17.32 15.88 34.03
CA LEU A 368 16.02 16.53 34.13
C LEU A 368 15.05 15.68 34.98
N GLN A 369 15.04 14.36 34.81
CA GLN A 369 14.23 13.46 35.64
C GLN A 369 14.51 13.66 37.14
N ARG A 370 15.77 13.85 37.54
CA ARG A 370 16.13 14.10 38.94
C ARG A 370 15.62 15.45 39.45
N VAL A 371 15.72 16.49 38.62
CA VAL A 371 15.19 17.82 38.95
C VAL A 371 13.67 17.76 39.12
N ILE A 372 12.97 17.14 38.18
CA ILE A 372 11.51 16.96 38.24
C ILE A 372 11.10 16.13 39.45
N GLN A 373 11.79 15.02 39.73
CA GLN A 373 11.51 14.20 40.91
C GLN A 373 11.68 15.00 42.21
N GLY A 374 12.67 15.91 42.27
CA GLY A 374 12.91 16.75 43.44
C GLY A 374 11.89 17.87 43.63
N GLU A 375 11.44 18.52 42.56
CA GLU A 375 10.56 19.70 42.64
C GLU A 375 9.06 19.36 42.50
N VAL A 376 8.71 18.41 41.62
CA VAL A 376 7.32 17.98 41.36
C VAL A 376 6.92 16.80 42.26
N GLY A 377 7.87 15.92 42.61
CA GLY A 377 7.65 14.74 43.45
C GLY A 377 6.93 13.56 42.79
N ARG A 378 6.13 13.81 41.75
CA ARG A 378 5.32 12.81 41.02
C ARG A 378 5.83 12.58 39.61
N LEU A 379 6.93 11.83 39.50
CA LEU A 379 7.50 11.40 38.23
C LEU A 379 7.16 9.92 37.98
N ARG A 380 6.62 9.64 36.80
CA ARG A 380 6.45 8.27 36.28
C ARG A 380 7.38 8.02 35.10
N LEU A 381 8.15 6.94 35.16
CA LEU A 381 9.05 6.54 34.07
C LEU A 381 8.38 5.48 33.21
N TYR A 382 8.33 5.70 31.90
CA TYR A 382 7.94 4.69 30.92
C TYR A 382 9.10 3.71 30.72
N VAL A 383 8.87 2.45 31.09
CA VAL A 383 9.84 1.36 31.07
C VAL A 383 9.39 0.33 30.04
N PRO A 384 9.97 0.34 28.83
CA PRO A 384 9.69 -0.70 27.85
C PRO A 384 10.35 -2.01 28.30
N VAL A 385 9.56 -3.08 28.30
CA VAL A 385 10.00 -4.42 28.62
C VAL A 385 9.78 -5.34 27.43
N VAL A 386 10.66 -6.30 27.20
CA VAL A 386 10.53 -7.25 26.08
C VAL A 386 10.88 -8.67 26.53
N PRO A 387 10.21 -9.72 26.04
CA PRO A 387 10.67 -11.08 26.21
C PRO A 387 12.05 -11.26 25.57
N ARG A 388 12.96 -11.98 26.23
CA ARG A 388 14.32 -12.20 25.72
C ARG A 388 14.36 -12.83 24.32
N ALA A 389 13.40 -13.70 24.01
CA ALA A 389 13.30 -14.34 22.69
C ALA A 389 12.95 -13.35 21.57
N GLU A 390 12.30 -12.24 21.91
CA GLU A 390 11.81 -11.22 20.99
C GLU A 390 12.60 -9.90 21.15
N TYR A 391 13.82 -9.96 21.69
CA TYR A 391 14.60 -8.74 21.97
C TYR A 391 14.88 -7.92 20.71
N ASP A 392 14.97 -8.60 19.56
CA ASP A 392 15.05 -8.02 18.24
C ASP A 392 13.81 -7.19 17.86
N SER A 393 12.64 -7.47 18.43
CA SER A 393 11.41 -6.70 18.20
C SER A 393 11.40 -5.36 18.98
N ALA A 394 12.08 -5.28 20.12
CA ALA A 394 12.28 -4.02 20.84
C ALA A 394 13.14 -3.02 20.06
N ILE A 395 13.84 -3.50 19.04
CA ILE A 395 14.73 -2.70 18.20
C ILE A 395 13.94 -1.76 17.30
N SER A 396 12.87 -2.22 16.66
CA SER A 396 11.98 -1.36 15.85
C SER A 396 11.38 -0.23 16.69
N TYR A 397 11.10 -0.50 17.97
CA TYR A 397 10.71 0.53 18.92
C TYR A 397 11.87 1.49 19.23
N LEU A 398 13.07 0.96 19.49
CA LEU A 398 14.27 1.76 19.76
C LEU A 398 14.62 2.68 18.58
N VAL A 399 14.60 2.19 17.34
CA VAL A 399 14.84 2.98 16.12
C VAL A 399 13.92 4.19 16.07
N ARG A 400 12.60 3.96 16.12
CA ARG A 400 11.60 5.03 16.10
C ARG A 400 11.85 6.05 17.20
N ARG A 401 12.15 5.59 18.42
CA ARG A 401 12.45 6.48 19.56
C ARG A 401 13.76 7.23 19.39
N LEU A 402 14.78 6.64 18.78
CA LEU A 402 16.04 7.33 18.50
C LEU A 402 15.85 8.40 17.43
N GLU A 403 15.10 8.10 16.36
CA GLU A 403 14.81 9.04 15.28
C GLU A 403 13.95 10.21 15.74
N GLU A 404 12.85 9.92 16.44
CA GLU A 404 11.99 10.93 17.05
C GLU A 404 12.86 11.94 17.81
N ASN A 405 13.75 11.44 18.68
CA ASN A 405 14.61 12.25 19.52
C ASN A 405 15.76 12.95 18.80
N ALA A 406 16.08 12.55 17.57
CA ALA A 406 17.20 13.06 16.79
C ALA A 406 16.81 14.17 15.79
N ALA A 407 15.52 14.29 15.47
CA ALA A 407 15.05 15.34 14.56
C ALA A 407 15.49 16.74 15.08
N PRO A 408 15.99 17.65 14.21
CA PRO A 408 16.48 18.97 14.62
C PRO A 408 15.42 19.82 15.35
N GLU A 409 14.17 19.64 14.95
CA GLU A 409 12.99 20.22 15.56
C GLU A 409 12.57 19.52 16.87
N ASN A 410 13.11 18.36 17.24
CA ASN A 410 12.85 17.76 18.55
C ASN A 410 13.79 18.33 19.63
N PHE A 411 13.21 18.68 20.79
CA PHE A 411 13.91 19.12 21.99
C PHE A 411 15.02 18.16 22.43
N MET A 412 14.81 16.85 22.26
CA MET A 412 15.78 15.84 22.70
C MET A 412 17.12 15.86 21.94
N SER A 413 17.17 16.44 20.75
CA SER A 413 18.40 16.58 19.95
C SER A 413 19.48 17.40 20.67
N GLY A 414 19.07 18.34 21.54
CA GLY A 414 19.95 19.17 22.37
C GLY A 414 19.91 18.88 23.87
N ALA A 415 19.09 17.93 24.34
CA ALA A 415 18.82 17.72 25.77
C ALA A 415 20.07 17.35 26.60
N ALA A 416 21.07 16.70 26.00
CA ALA A 416 22.33 16.38 26.69
C ALA A 416 23.22 17.61 26.99
N SER A 417 22.87 18.78 26.44
CA SER A 417 23.54 20.06 26.67
C SER A 417 22.71 21.00 27.58
N LEU A 418 21.68 20.49 28.26
CA LEU A 418 20.84 21.28 29.16
C LEU A 418 21.68 21.99 30.23
N GLY A 419 21.61 23.32 30.26
CA GLY A 419 22.39 24.19 31.14
C GLY A 419 23.84 24.46 30.69
N ALA A 420 24.33 23.81 29.63
CA ALA A 420 25.68 24.02 29.09
C ALA A 420 25.70 24.82 27.78
N ASP A 421 24.61 24.79 26.99
CA ASP A 421 24.44 25.54 25.74
C ASP A 421 23.29 26.57 25.89
N ALA A 422 23.66 27.84 26.11
CA ALA A 422 22.68 28.93 26.22
C ALA A 422 21.91 29.15 24.91
N GLY A 423 22.56 28.97 23.75
CA GLY A 423 21.94 29.16 22.44
C GLY A 423 20.87 28.12 22.15
N PHE A 424 21.00 26.89 22.66
CA PHE A 424 19.93 25.89 22.59
C PHE A 424 18.69 26.30 23.39
N LEU A 425 18.87 26.74 24.64
CA LEU A 425 17.76 27.19 25.48
C LEU A 425 17.06 28.42 24.90
N ASP A 426 17.81 29.38 24.36
CA ASP A 426 17.21 30.57 23.74
C ASP A 426 16.36 30.22 22.51
N ARG A 427 16.79 29.24 21.69
CA ARG A 427 15.99 28.73 20.56
C ARG A 427 14.71 28.03 21.01
N GLU A 428 14.79 27.18 22.03
CA GLU A 428 13.61 26.48 22.56
C GLU A 428 12.65 27.43 23.29
N GLU A 429 13.15 28.47 23.96
CA GLU A 429 12.31 29.54 24.50
C GLU A 429 11.56 30.27 23.39
N ALA A 430 12.24 30.64 22.30
CA ALA A 430 11.60 31.29 21.15
C ALA A 430 10.48 30.43 20.55
N ARG A 431 10.72 29.12 20.39
CA ARG A 431 9.71 28.14 19.96
C ARG A 431 8.52 28.06 20.93
N PHE A 432 8.78 28.05 22.24
CA PHE A 432 7.72 28.06 23.25
C PHE A 432 6.89 29.35 23.20
N ARG A 433 7.53 30.52 23.05
CA ARG A 433 6.82 31.80 22.90
C ARG A 433 5.98 31.84 21.62
N ALA A 434 6.48 31.29 20.52
CA ALA A 434 5.72 31.15 19.27
C ALA A 434 4.52 30.21 19.46
N ALA A 435 4.70 29.06 20.13
CA ALA A 435 3.57 28.18 20.45
C ALA A 435 2.51 28.88 21.32
N LEU A 436 2.93 29.70 22.30
CA LEU A 436 2.00 30.49 23.12
C LEU A 436 1.12 31.43 22.28
N SER A 437 1.64 32.09 21.25
CA SER A 437 0.84 32.99 20.41
C SER A 437 -0.27 32.30 19.61
N HIS A 438 -0.18 30.98 19.46
CA HIS A 438 -1.17 30.15 18.75
C HIS A 438 -2.16 29.43 19.68
N VAL A 439 -2.03 29.56 21.01
CA VAL A 439 -2.89 28.82 21.96
C VAL A 439 -4.36 29.18 21.81
N ASP A 440 -4.68 30.42 21.46
CA ASP A 440 -6.07 30.89 21.29
C ASP A 440 -6.60 30.73 19.86
N ASP A 441 -5.83 30.12 18.95
CA ASP A 441 -6.29 29.82 17.60
C ASP A 441 -7.52 28.90 17.64
N ALA A 442 -8.40 29.06 16.65
CA ALA A 442 -9.64 28.32 16.56
C ALA A 442 -9.37 26.79 16.53
N THR A 443 -10.14 26.04 17.33
CA THR A 443 -10.11 24.57 17.35
C THR A 443 -11.34 23.99 16.69
N PRO A 444 -11.27 22.75 16.17
CA PRO A 444 -12.45 22.07 15.65
C PRO A 444 -13.53 21.95 16.74
N LYS A 445 -14.78 22.09 16.29
CA LYS A 445 -15.99 21.91 17.11
C LYS A 445 -16.73 20.61 16.78
N GLU A 446 -16.43 20.04 15.62
CA GLU A 446 -17.05 18.84 15.07
C GLU A 446 -15.94 17.91 14.58
N TRP A 447 -16.21 16.61 14.62
CA TRP A 447 -15.31 15.59 14.08
C TRP A 447 -15.13 15.77 12.58
N ALA A 448 -13.97 15.38 12.08
CA ALA A 448 -13.60 15.48 10.69
C ALA A 448 -14.57 14.69 9.82
N THR A 449 -14.96 15.31 8.71
CA THR A 449 -15.71 14.67 7.63
C THR A 449 -14.84 14.63 6.39
N GLN A 450 -15.10 13.66 5.51
CA GLN A 450 -14.29 13.51 4.32
C GLN A 450 -14.62 14.61 3.31
N VAL A 451 -13.57 15.31 2.86
CA VAL A 451 -13.66 16.26 1.76
C VAL A 451 -13.02 15.65 0.53
N ARG A 452 -13.73 15.65 -0.60
CA ARG A 452 -13.21 15.20 -1.91
C ARG A 452 -12.93 16.44 -2.77
N PRO A 453 -11.68 16.91 -2.86
CA PRO A 453 -11.36 18.16 -3.56
C PRO A 453 -11.51 17.99 -5.09
N GLU A 454 -11.94 19.05 -5.75
CA GLU A 454 -11.87 19.14 -7.22
C GLU A 454 -10.44 19.50 -7.65
N HIS A 455 -9.97 18.90 -8.75
CA HIS A 455 -8.63 19.14 -9.26
C HIS A 455 -8.64 19.65 -10.71
N PRO A 456 -7.82 20.66 -11.05
CA PRO A 456 -7.61 21.05 -12.44
C PRO A 456 -6.78 19.98 -13.16
N GLY A 457 -7.44 19.13 -13.96
CA GLY A 457 -6.81 18.03 -14.69
C GLY A 457 -7.13 16.66 -14.09
N PHE A 458 -6.28 15.65 -14.37
CA PHE A 458 -6.45 14.32 -13.80
C PHE A 458 -5.71 14.19 -12.46
N ALA A 459 -6.46 13.87 -11.41
CA ALA A 459 -5.99 13.37 -10.13
C ALA A 459 -6.77 12.07 -9.83
N ASN A 460 -6.13 11.15 -9.09
CA ASN A 460 -6.79 9.92 -8.67
C ASN A 460 -7.95 10.25 -7.72
N ALA A 461 -9.07 9.54 -7.87
CA ALA A 461 -10.19 9.57 -6.96
C ALA A 461 -9.71 9.13 -5.57
N VAL A 462 -10.20 9.83 -4.55
CA VAL A 462 -9.82 9.58 -3.16
C VAL A 462 -10.68 8.44 -2.62
N ASP A 463 -10.09 7.39 -2.05
CA ASP A 463 -10.85 6.30 -1.42
C ASP A 463 -11.60 6.82 -0.18
N THR A 464 -12.65 6.13 0.25
CA THR A 464 -13.38 6.50 1.47
C THR A 464 -12.53 6.19 2.71
N ASP A 465 -12.37 7.16 3.61
CA ASP A 465 -11.54 7.01 4.82
C ASP A 465 -12.34 6.33 5.94
N PRO A 466 -12.04 5.07 6.31
CA PRO A 466 -12.77 4.37 7.36
C PRO A 466 -12.49 4.95 8.76
N ALA A 467 -11.46 5.76 8.96
CA ALA A 467 -11.19 6.33 10.28
C ALA A 467 -12.28 7.33 10.72
N LEU A 468 -13.08 7.87 9.80
CA LEU A 468 -14.05 8.92 10.09
C LEU A 468 -15.41 8.34 10.50
N LEU A 469 -15.98 8.87 11.59
CA LEU A 469 -17.29 8.43 12.13
C LEU A 469 -18.41 8.50 11.08
N ALA A 470 -18.50 9.58 10.32
CA ALA A 470 -19.52 9.75 9.28
C ALA A 470 -19.42 8.65 8.19
N ASN A 471 -18.21 8.17 7.91
CA ASN A 471 -17.98 7.10 6.93
C ASN A 471 -18.29 5.72 7.53
N GLN A 472 -18.10 5.51 8.84
CA GLN A 472 -18.60 4.32 9.53
C GLN A 472 -20.14 4.23 9.46
N GLU A 473 -20.84 5.34 9.71
CA GLU A 473 -22.31 5.41 9.57
C GLU A 473 -22.76 5.13 8.12
N TRP A 474 -22.05 5.69 7.14
CA TRP A 474 -22.29 5.40 5.72
C TRP A 474 -22.12 3.91 5.40
N ALA A 475 -21.07 3.27 5.91
CA ALA A 475 -20.85 1.83 5.71
C ALA A 475 -21.94 0.97 6.35
N GLU A 476 -22.43 1.33 7.55
CA GLU A 476 -23.60 0.67 8.15
C GLU A 476 -24.87 0.84 7.30
N SER A 477 -25.06 2.00 6.67
CA SER A 477 -26.20 2.21 5.76
C SER A 477 -26.14 1.33 4.50
N ILE A 478 -24.94 0.98 4.04
CA ILE A 478 -24.73 0.03 2.94
C ILE A 478 -25.12 -1.37 3.40
N ARG A 479 -24.59 -1.83 4.53
CA ARG A 479 -24.91 -3.15 5.11
C ARG A 479 -26.39 -3.32 5.39
N ALA A 480 -27.03 -2.32 6.00
CA ALA A 480 -28.47 -2.34 6.28
C ALA A 480 -29.34 -2.45 5.02
N GLY A 481 -28.79 -2.10 3.84
CA GLY A 481 -29.45 -2.24 2.54
C GLY A 481 -29.22 -3.60 1.85
N LEU A 482 -28.53 -4.55 2.46
CA LEU A 482 -28.30 -5.89 1.89
C LEU A 482 -29.40 -6.89 2.33
N PRO A 483 -29.84 -7.80 1.45
CA PRO A 483 -29.52 -7.88 0.02
C PRO A 483 -30.19 -6.75 -0.79
N ALA A 484 -29.63 -6.43 -1.97
CA ALA A 484 -30.10 -5.34 -2.83
C ALA A 484 -30.61 -5.85 -4.20
N PRO A 485 -31.66 -6.69 -4.22
CA PRO A 485 -32.11 -7.39 -5.43
C PRO A 485 -32.57 -6.45 -6.56
N GLU A 486 -33.10 -5.27 -6.22
CA GLU A 486 -33.72 -4.33 -7.15
C GLU A 486 -32.70 -3.54 -8.00
N LEU A 487 -31.46 -3.37 -7.52
CA LEU A 487 -30.46 -2.57 -8.23
C LEU A 487 -30.09 -3.22 -9.57
N GLY A 488 -30.23 -2.46 -10.66
CA GLY A 488 -29.94 -2.91 -12.02
C GLY A 488 -30.92 -3.95 -12.60
N ALA A 489 -31.89 -4.44 -11.84
CA ALA A 489 -32.78 -5.54 -12.25
C ALA A 489 -33.66 -5.17 -13.48
N ALA A 490 -34.25 -3.98 -13.47
CA ALA A 490 -35.08 -3.50 -14.58
C ALA A 490 -34.28 -3.34 -15.88
N THR A 491 -33.10 -2.71 -15.80
CA THR A 491 -32.19 -2.54 -16.94
C THR A 491 -31.72 -3.90 -17.47
N LEU A 492 -31.42 -4.86 -16.59
CA LEU A 492 -31.01 -6.19 -16.98
C LEU A 492 -32.11 -6.98 -17.70
N ALA A 493 -33.37 -6.80 -17.29
CA ALA A 493 -34.53 -7.41 -17.94
C ALA A 493 -34.73 -6.88 -19.36
N VAL A 494 -34.57 -5.56 -19.57
CA VAL A 494 -34.68 -4.92 -20.89
C VAL A 494 -33.50 -5.29 -21.80
N ALA A 495 -32.31 -5.47 -21.24
CA ALA A 495 -31.10 -5.79 -21.99
C ALA A 495 -31.00 -7.25 -22.46
N ARG A 496 -31.98 -8.10 -22.11
CA ARG A 496 -32.00 -9.51 -22.47
C ARG A 496 -32.13 -9.69 -23.98
N LEU A 497 -31.23 -10.49 -24.57
CA LEU A 497 -31.27 -10.81 -25.99
C LEU A 497 -31.72 -12.26 -26.18
N ASP A 498 -32.99 -12.44 -26.56
CA ASP A 498 -33.57 -13.75 -26.83
C ASP A 498 -33.56 -14.05 -28.34
N GLY A 499 -32.53 -14.77 -28.78
CA GLY A 499 -32.39 -15.25 -30.16
C GLY A 499 -31.52 -14.36 -31.06
N GLU A 500 -31.21 -14.88 -32.26
CA GLU A 500 -30.26 -14.26 -33.20
C GLU A 500 -30.74 -12.89 -33.72
N GLY A 501 -32.05 -12.70 -33.92
CA GLY A 501 -32.58 -11.41 -34.35
C GLY A 501 -32.36 -10.28 -33.34
N ALA A 502 -32.38 -10.58 -32.04
CA ALA A 502 -32.07 -9.61 -30.99
C ALA A 502 -30.58 -9.25 -30.98
N VAL A 503 -29.71 -10.25 -31.21
CA VAL A 503 -28.26 -10.07 -31.37
C VAL A 503 -27.97 -9.20 -32.60
N ASP A 504 -28.59 -9.48 -33.74
CA ASP A 504 -28.42 -8.65 -34.94
C ASP A 504 -28.88 -7.20 -34.70
N GLY A 505 -30.01 -7.02 -34.02
CA GLY A 505 -30.53 -5.71 -33.67
C GLY A 505 -29.59 -4.87 -32.79
N VAL A 506 -28.97 -5.47 -31.76
CA VAL A 506 -28.01 -4.75 -30.90
C VAL A 506 -26.73 -4.37 -31.65
N LEU A 507 -26.26 -5.25 -32.55
CA LEU A 507 -25.10 -5.01 -33.41
C LEU A 507 -25.37 -3.89 -34.41
N ALA A 508 -26.51 -3.93 -35.09
CA ALA A 508 -26.91 -2.89 -36.06
C ALA A 508 -27.00 -1.50 -35.40
N ARG A 509 -27.69 -1.40 -34.25
CA ARG A 509 -27.75 -0.15 -33.47
C ARG A 509 -26.38 0.33 -33.04
N GLY A 510 -25.51 -0.60 -32.60
CA GLY A 510 -24.16 -0.27 -32.17
C GLY A 510 -23.30 0.31 -33.29
N VAL A 511 -23.38 -0.24 -34.51
CA VAL A 511 -22.66 0.29 -35.68
C VAL A 511 -23.17 1.68 -36.08
N GLU A 512 -24.49 1.87 -36.09
CA GLU A 512 -25.10 3.17 -36.43
C GLU A 512 -24.71 4.25 -35.40
N ALA A 513 -24.83 3.94 -34.11
CA ALA A 513 -24.43 4.83 -33.03
C ALA A 513 -22.92 5.11 -33.06
N GLY A 514 -22.10 4.09 -33.30
CA GLY A 514 -20.65 4.21 -33.38
C GLY A 514 -20.17 5.04 -34.56
N THR A 515 -20.89 5.01 -35.68
CA THR A 515 -20.61 5.88 -36.83
C THR A 515 -20.80 7.34 -36.46
N ARG A 516 -21.93 7.69 -35.82
CA ARG A 516 -22.20 9.05 -35.35
C ARG A 516 -21.26 9.48 -34.22
N TRP A 517 -20.94 8.57 -33.31
CA TRP A 517 -20.09 8.84 -32.14
C TRP A 517 -18.65 9.15 -32.53
N ALA A 518 -18.14 8.51 -33.58
CA ALA A 518 -16.79 8.81 -34.08
C ALA A 518 -16.62 10.25 -34.60
N ASP A 519 -17.70 10.88 -35.08
CA ASP A 519 -17.71 12.27 -35.54
C ASP A 519 -17.82 13.28 -34.37
N VAL A 520 -18.18 12.83 -33.16
CA VAL A 520 -18.20 13.68 -31.96
C VAL A 520 -16.78 14.08 -31.63
N SER A 521 -16.55 15.39 -31.43
CA SER A 521 -15.21 15.90 -31.17
C SER A 521 -14.57 15.27 -29.91
N PRO A 522 -13.23 15.06 -29.89
CA PRO A 522 -12.54 14.52 -28.72
C PRO A 522 -12.83 15.25 -27.40
N ALA A 523 -12.94 16.59 -27.45
CA ALA A 523 -13.25 17.42 -26.28
C ALA A 523 -14.65 17.12 -25.71
N GLU A 524 -15.64 16.90 -26.58
CA GLU A 524 -16.99 16.57 -26.14
C GLU A 524 -17.07 15.15 -25.55
N ARG A 525 -16.35 14.19 -26.13
CA ARG A 525 -16.22 12.85 -25.54
C ARG A 525 -15.55 12.91 -24.16
N ALA A 526 -14.48 13.69 -24.02
CA ALA A 526 -13.80 13.92 -22.76
C ALA A 526 -14.72 14.57 -21.71
N ARG A 527 -15.55 15.55 -22.11
CA ARG A 527 -16.53 16.18 -21.22
C ARG A 527 -17.53 15.16 -20.64
N LEU A 528 -18.09 14.29 -21.48
CA LEU A 528 -19.03 13.25 -21.05
C LEU A 528 -18.36 12.18 -20.17
N LEU A 529 -17.11 11.82 -20.44
CA LEU A 529 -16.33 10.92 -19.59
C LEU A 529 -16.01 11.52 -18.21
N ARG A 530 -15.71 12.83 -18.13
CA ARG A 530 -15.54 13.50 -16.83
C ARG A 530 -16.84 13.47 -16.02
N ARG A 531 -17.98 13.79 -16.66
CA ARG A 531 -19.31 13.66 -16.04
C ARG A 531 -19.61 12.23 -15.59
N LEU A 532 -19.20 11.22 -16.34
CA LEU A 532 -19.32 9.82 -15.94
C LEU A 532 -18.57 9.54 -14.64
N GLY A 533 -17.36 10.08 -14.48
CA GLY A 533 -16.63 10.02 -13.21
C GLY A 533 -17.44 10.59 -12.04
N ASP A 534 -18.20 11.66 -12.25
CA ASP A 534 -19.02 12.29 -11.20
C ASP A 534 -20.29 11.49 -10.88
N GLU A 535 -20.91 10.88 -11.90
CA GLU A 535 -22.06 9.97 -11.74
C GLU A 535 -21.68 8.69 -10.97
N LEU A 536 -20.48 8.16 -11.23
CA LEU A 536 -19.96 6.98 -10.52
C LEU A 536 -19.65 7.30 -9.06
N GLU A 537 -19.05 8.46 -8.80
CA GLU A 537 -18.79 8.94 -7.44
C GLU A 537 -20.11 9.12 -6.67
N SER A 538 -21.13 9.68 -7.31
CA SER A 538 -22.47 9.84 -6.72
C SER A 538 -23.16 8.49 -6.47
N ALA A 539 -22.88 7.47 -7.29
CA ALA A 539 -23.42 6.12 -7.17
C ALA A 539 -22.56 5.17 -6.31
N ARG A 540 -21.49 5.67 -5.65
CA ARG A 540 -20.52 4.85 -4.91
C ARG A 540 -21.17 3.86 -3.94
N ALA A 541 -22.13 4.32 -3.14
CA ALA A 541 -22.82 3.47 -2.17
C ALA A 541 -23.63 2.34 -2.85
N ASP A 542 -24.35 2.66 -3.93
CA ASP A 542 -25.17 1.69 -4.66
C ASP A 542 -24.30 0.68 -5.40
N LEU A 543 -23.17 1.12 -5.98
CA LEU A 543 -22.19 0.25 -6.63
C LEU A 543 -21.54 -0.74 -5.64
N ILE A 544 -21.18 -0.27 -4.43
CA ILE A 544 -20.67 -1.14 -3.36
C ILE A 544 -21.75 -2.13 -2.93
N ARG A 545 -22.99 -1.66 -2.72
CA ARG A 545 -24.11 -2.50 -2.28
C ARG A 545 -24.43 -3.61 -3.29
N ILE A 546 -24.51 -3.30 -4.58
CA ILE A 546 -24.77 -4.31 -5.61
C ILE A 546 -23.59 -5.27 -5.80
N ALA A 547 -22.34 -4.82 -5.67
CA ALA A 547 -21.18 -5.71 -5.72
C ALA A 547 -21.14 -6.67 -4.51
N ALA A 548 -21.51 -6.19 -3.33
CA ALA A 548 -21.66 -7.02 -2.13
C ALA A 548 -22.76 -8.08 -2.31
N ASP A 549 -23.93 -7.67 -2.78
CA ASP A 549 -25.08 -8.56 -3.00
C ASP A 549 -24.84 -9.60 -4.11
N GLU A 550 -24.30 -9.15 -5.25
CA GLU A 550 -24.21 -10.00 -6.45
C GLU A 550 -22.98 -10.91 -6.45
N VAL A 551 -21.80 -10.37 -6.17
CA VAL A 551 -20.53 -11.13 -6.28
C VAL A 551 -19.87 -11.39 -4.92
N GLY A 552 -20.42 -10.85 -3.82
CA GLY A 552 -19.88 -11.05 -2.48
C GLY A 552 -18.66 -10.19 -2.15
N LYS A 553 -18.52 -9.00 -2.77
CA LYS A 553 -17.42 -8.09 -2.42
C LYS A 553 -17.64 -7.39 -1.08
N LEU A 554 -16.57 -7.23 -0.32
CA LEU A 554 -16.56 -6.41 0.89
C LEU A 554 -16.45 -4.92 0.54
N ILE A 555 -16.83 -4.04 1.49
CA ILE A 555 -16.82 -2.58 1.30
C ILE A 555 -15.43 -2.07 0.95
N ASP A 556 -14.39 -2.51 1.66
CA ASP A 556 -12.99 -2.13 1.39
C ASP A 556 -12.50 -2.53 0.00
N GLN A 557 -13.05 -3.62 -0.56
CA GLN A 557 -12.69 -4.13 -1.88
C GLN A 557 -13.47 -3.43 -3.01
N ALA A 558 -14.74 -3.11 -2.79
CA ALA A 558 -15.57 -2.44 -3.77
C ALA A 558 -15.36 -0.92 -3.79
N ASP A 559 -15.06 -0.28 -2.65
CA ASP A 559 -14.81 1.16 -2.57
C ASP A 559 -13.61 1.60 -3.42
N VAL A 560 -12.49 0.88 -3.30
CA VAL A 560 -11.29 1.13 -4.13
C VAL A 560 -11.56 0.87 -5.61
N GLU A 561 -12.49 -0.04 -5.93
CA GLU A 561 -12.86 -0.34 -7.30
C GLU A 561 -13.73 0.76 -7.91
N VAL A 562 -14.63 1.37 -7.13
CA VAL A 562 -15.34 2.58 -7.57
C VAL A 562 -14.35 3.70 -7.85
N SER A 563 -13.33 3.90 -7.00
CA SER A 563 -12.27 4.88 -7.25
C SER A 563 -11.51 4.59 -8.55
N GLU A 564 -11.13 3.34 -8.80
CA GLU A 564 -10.47 2.91 -10.03
C GLU A 564 -11.36 3.15 -11.28
N ALA A 565 -12.66 2.91 -11.15
CA ALA A 565 -13.66 3.17 -12.18
C ALA A 565 -13.77 4.67 -12.52
N CYS A 566 -13.89 5.52 -11.50
CA CYS A 566 -13.83 6.97 -11.63
C CYS A 566 -12.52 7.43 -12.31
N ASP A 567 -11.41 6.81 -11.94
CA ASP A 567 -10.10 7.10 -12.50
C ASP A 567 -9.99 6.76 -13.98
N PHE A 568 -10.48 5.59 -14.41
CA PHE A 568 -10.49 5.25 -15.84
C PHE A 568 -11.28 6.28 -16.65
N ALA A 569 -12.46 6.67 -16.18
CA ALA A 569 -13.28 7.67 -16.86
C ALA A 569 -12.55 9.01 -16.99
N ARG A 570 -12.00 9.54 -15.89
CA ARG A 570 -11.32 10.84 -15.87
C ARG A 570 -9.94 10.82 -16.56
N TYR A 571 -9.19 9.72 -16.45
CA TYR A 571 -7.88 9.59 -17.08
C TYR A 571 -8.01 9.47 -18.60
N TYR A 572 -8.91 8.61 -19.07
CA TYR A 572 -9.15 8.45 -20.50
C TYR A 572 -9.86 9.66 -21.12
N ALA A 573 -10.61 10.45 -20.36
CA ALA A 573 -11.06 11.77 -20.82
C ALA A 573 -9.87 12.66 -21.22
N GLY A 574 -8.83 12.73 -20.39
CA GLY A 574 -7.62 13.49 -20.72
C GLY A 574 -6.87 12.92 -21.92
N LEU A 575 -6.75 11.59 -22.02
CA LEU A 575 -6.09 10.95 -23.17
C LEU A 575 -6.89 11.05 -24.47
N ALA A 576 -8.22 11.19 -24.41
CA ALA A 576 -9.06 11.34 -25.60
C ALA A 576 -8.68 12.57 -26.41
N GLU A 577 -8.25 13.63 -25.72
CA GLU A 577 -7.89 14.94 -26.28
C GLU A 577 -6.47 14.95 -26.90
N GLU A 578 -5.65 13.94 -26.63
CA GLU A 578 -4.30 13.81 -27.19
C GLU A 578 -4.35 13.56 -28.71
N ARG A 579 -3.49 14.27 -29.45
CA ARG A 579 -3.32 14.13 -30.91
C ARG A 579 -1.90 13.69 -31.23
N VAL A 580 -1.76 12.93 -32.32
CA VAL A 580 -0.45 12.53 -32.87
C VAL A 580 -0.35 13.11 -34.27
N ASP A 581 0.47 14.14 -34.43
CA ASP A 581 0.61 14.85 -35.71
C ASP A 581 1.11 13.91 -36.82
N GLY A 582 0.54 14.04 -38.02
CA GLY A 582 0.92 13.27 -39.21
C GLY A 582 0.28 11.89 -39.34
N VAL A 583 -0.62 11.51 -38.42
CA VAL A 583 -1.45 10.29 -38.52
C VAL A 583 -2.87 10.56 -38.04
N LEU A 584 -3.83 9.89 -38.67
CA LEU A 584 -5.22 9.81 -38.24
C LEU A 584 -5.46 8.50 -37.49
N ARG A 585 -6.10 8.58 -36.33
CA ARG A 585 -6.63 7.40 -35.63
C ARG A 585 -8.01 7.08 -36.18
N VAL A 586 -8.18 5.88 -36.71
CA VAL A 586 -9.46 5.35 -37.17
C VAL A 586 -9.95 4.32 -36.15
N PRO A 587 -10.88 4.68 -35.24
CA PRO A 587 -11.39 3.76 -34.24
C PRO A 587 -12.34 2.72 -34.87
N PRO A 588 -12.48 1.52 -34.29
CA PRO A 588 -13.57 0.61 -34.62
C PRO A 588 -14.92 1.32 -34.42
N ARG A 589 -15.92 1.07 -35.27
CA ARG A 589 -17.26 1.64 -35.03
C ARG A 589 -17.90 1.02 -33.79
N LEU A 590 -17.70 -0.28 -33.61
CA LEU A 590 -18.27 -1.04 -32.50
C LEU A 590 -17.18 -1.85 -31.79
N VAL A 591 -17.13 -1.74 -30.47
CA VAL A 591 -16.27 -2.52 -29.57
C VAL A 591 -17.16 -3.40 -28.69
N LEU A 592 -16.77 -4.66 -28.48
CA LEU A 592 -17.38 -5.55 -27.49
C LEU A 592 -16.48 -5.63 -26.27
N VAL A 593 -16.99 -5.28 -25.09
CA VAL A 593 -16.29 -5.44 -23.82
C VAL A 593 -16.84 -6.69 -23.11
N ALA A 594 -16.03 -7.74 -23.05
CA ALA A 594 -16.29 -8.97 -22.32
C ALA A 594 -15.58 -8.93 -20.96
N SER A 595 -16.31 -8.53 -19.91
CA SER A 595 -15.72 -8.23 -18.60
C SER A 595 -15.84 -9.39 -17.59
N PRO A 596 -14.95 -9.48 -16.60
CA PRO A 596 -14.95 -10.55 -15.60
C PRO A 596 -15.89 -10.20 -14.43
N TRP A 597 -16.01 -11.12 -13.48
CA TRP A 597 -16.80 -10.94 -12.26
C TRP A 597 -15.99 -10.47 -11.05
N ASN A 598 -14.67 -10.66 -11.05
CA ASN A 598 -13.83 -10.42 -9.88
C ASN A 598 -13.47 -8.95 -9.67
N PHE A 599 -13.59 -8.13 -10.70
CA PHE A 599 -13.64 -6.66 -10.64
C PHE A 599 -14.81 -6.21 -11.52
N PRO A 600 -16.05 -6.33 -11.01
CA PRO A 600 -17.27 -6.11 -11.79
C PRO A 600 -17.62 -4.63 -12.00
N ILE A 601 -16.90 -3.69 -11.39
CA ILE A 601 -17.09 -2.25 -11.49
C ILE A 601 -15.98 -1.65 -12.37
N ALA A 602 -14.71 -1.79 -11.97
CA ALA A 602 -13.59 -1.06 -12.57
C ALA A 602 -13.21 -1.60 -13.94
N ILE A 603 -13.06 -2.92 -14.10
CA ILE A 603 -12.63 -3.53 -15.36
C ILE A 603 -13.66 -3.34 -16.49
N PRO A 604 -14.97 -3.63 -16.30
CA PRO A 604 -15.96 -3.34 -17.34
C PRO A 604 -15.97 -1.86 -17.71
N LEU A 605 -15.94 -0.97 -16.72
CA LEU A 605 -15.93 0.45 -16.98
C LEU A 605 -14.64 0.91 -17.68
N GLY A 606 -13.47 0.36 -17.32
CA GLY A 606 -12.20 0.69 -17.97
C GLY A 606 -12.23 0.39 -19.46
N GLY A 607 -12.76 -0.77 -19.86
CA GLY A 607 -12.99 -1.12 -21.27
C GLY A 607 -13.99 -0.20 -21.96
N VAL A 608 -15.13 0.07 -21.30
CA VAL A 608 -16.19 0.97 -21.81
C VAL A 608 -15.66 2.40 -21.99
N ALA A 609 -15.04 2.99 -20.97
CA ALA A 609 -14.48 4.33 -21.00
C ALA A 609 -13.40 4.48 -22.06
N ALA A 610 -12.54 3.46 -22.25
CA ALA A 610 -11.52 3.47 -23.28
C ALA A 610 -12.12 3.45 -24.70
N ALA A 611 -13.13 2.60 -24.95
CA ALA A 611 -13.84 2.56 -26.23
C ALA A 611 -14.51 3.90 -26.55
N LEU A 612 -15.21 4.47 -25.57
CA LEU A 612 -15.88 5.77 -25.70
C LEU A 612 -14.89 6.91 -25.95
N ALA A 613 -13.77 6.93 -25.23
CA ALA A 613 -12.68 7.90 -25.41
C ALA A 613 -12.07 7.83 -26.82
N ALA A 614 -11.86 6.61 -27.31
CA ALA A 614 -11.31 6.34 -28.64
C ALA A 614 -12.24 6.81 -29.78
N GLY A 615 -13.56 6.81 -29.54
CA GLY A 615 -14.59 7.19 -30.51
C GLY A 615 -15.44 6.03 -31.01
N SER A 616 -15.53 4.93 -30.25
CA SER A 616 -16.34 3.75 -30.58
C SER A 616 -17.62 3.69 -29.76
N ALA A 617 -18.70 3.16 -30.35
CA ALA A 617 -19.81 2.64 -29.55
C ALA A 617 -19.41 1.30 -28.91
N VAL A 618 -20.06 0.93 -27.82
CA VAL A 618 -19.72 -0.24 -27.02
C VAL A 618 -20.93 -1.11 -26.70
N ILE A 619 -20.74 -2.42 -26.82
CA ILE A 619 -21.59 -3.43 -26.21
C ILE A 619 -20.83 -3.99 -25.01
N LEU A 620 -21.40 -3.85 -23.82
CA LEU A 620 -20.90 -4.47 -22.59
C LEU A 620 -21.57 -5.83 -22.42
N LYS A 621 -20.79 -6.93 -22.47
CA LYS A 621 -21.23 -8.29 -22.19
C LYS A 621 -20.52 -8.77 -20.91
N PRO A 622 -21.13 -8.61 -19.72
CA PRO A 622 -20.51 -9.00 -18.46
C PRO A 622 -20.48 -10.53 -18.28
N ALA A 623 -19.57 -11.00 -17.43
CA ALA A 623 -19.61 -12.36 -16.91
C ALA A 623 -20.96 -12.63 -16.21
N PRO A 624 -21.51 -13.86 -16.28
CA PRO A 624 -22.82 -14.18 -15.70
C PRO A 624 -23.00 -13.78 -14.22
N PRO A 625 -22.00 -13.92 -13.33
CA PRO A 625 -22.15 -13.53 -11.93
C PRO A 625 -22.20 -12.01 -11.68
N ALA A 626 -21.96 -11.14 -12.67
CA ALA A 626 -21.80 -9.69 -12.48
C ALA A 626 -22.74 -8.85 -13.36
N ARG A 627 -23.89 -9.42 -13.73
CA ARG A 627 -24.82 -8.83 -14.72
C ARG A 627 -25.53 -7.58 -14.20
N ARG A 628 -25.94 -7.55 -12.92
CA ARG A 628 -26.62 -6.39 -12.33
C ARG A 628 -25.66 -5.24 -12.05
N VAL A 629 -24.43 -5.52 -11.62
CA VAL A 629 -23.40 -4.46 -11.50
C VAL A 629 -23.21 -3.75 -12.86
N ALA A 630 -23.06 -4.51 -13.95
CA ALA A 630 -22.94 -3.95 -15.29
C ALA A 630 -24.17 -3.16 -15.76
N ALA A 631 -25.37 -3.54 -15.31
CA ALA A 631 -26.59 -2.77 -15.54
C ALA A 631 -26.55 -1.41 -14.85
N VAL A 632 -26.13 -1.35 -13.58
CA VAL A 632 -25.96 -0.08 -12.85
C VAL A 632 -24.88 0.81 -13.49
N LEU A 633 -23.78 0.24 -13.99
CA LEU A 633 -22.78 0.98 -14.77
C LEU A 633 -23.37 1.57 -16.05
N THR A 634 -24.20 0.81 -16.76
CA THR A 634 -24.86 1.27 -17.99
C THR A 634 -25.82 2.42 -17.69
N GLU A 635 -26.57 2.35 -16.60
CA GLU A 635 -27.41 3.45 -16.12
C GLU A 635 -26.60 4.70 -15.77
N ALA A 636 -25.42 4.55 -15.17
CA ALA A 636 -24.51 5.66 -14.90
C ALA A 636 -24.03 6.33 -16.20
N CYS A 637 -23.72 5.56 -17.24
CA CYS A 637 -23.43 6.11 -18.57
C CYS A 637 -24.62 6.90 -19.14
N LEU A 638 -25.85 6.40 -18.99
CA LEU A 638 -27.03 7.13 -19.47
C LEU A 638 -27.23 8.46 -18.72
N ARG A 639 -27.09 8.48 -17.38
CA ARG A 639 -27.16 9.73 -16.58
C ARG A 639 -26.03 10.72 -16.91
N ALA A 640 -24.84 10.22 -17.23
CA ALA A 640 -23.73 11.02 -17.72
C ALA A 640 -23.99 11.67 -19.09
N GLY A 641 -25.05 11.26 -19.79
CA GLY A 641 -25.54 11.88 -21.02
C GLY A 641 -24.98 11.29 -22.31
N PHE A 642 -24.46 10.06 -22.29
CA PHE A 642 -24.09 9.37 -23.53
C PHE A 642 -25.34 9.13 -24.40
N PRO A 643 -25.26 9.36 -25.72
CA PRO A 643 -26.41 9.18 -26.61
C PRO A 643 -26.91 7.72 -26.64
N GLU A 644 -28.20 7.56 -26.95
CA GLU A 644 -28.81 6.23 -27.08
C GLU A 644 -28.07 5.37 -28.11
N GLY A 645 -27.87 4.09 -27.76
CA GLY A 645 -27.17 3.11 -28.60
C GLY A 645 -25.65 3.19 -28.57
N VAL A 646 -25.05 4.25 -28.01
CA VAL A 646 -23.58 4.37 -27.88
C VAL A 646 -23.05 3.42 -26.81
N VAL A 647 -23.78 3.25 -25.70
CA VAL A 647 -23.49 2.24 -24.67
C VAL A 647 -24.69 1.29 -24.60
N GLN A 648 -24.46 0.01 -24.84
CA GLN A 648 -25.50 -1.03 -24.80
C GLN A 648 -25.07 -2.16 -23.87
N LEU A 649 -25.97 -2.64 -23.02
CA LEU A 649 -25.77 -3.86 -22.25
C LEU A 649 -26.28 -5.06 -23.05
N ALA A 650 -25.48 -6.13 -23.15
CA ALA A 650 -25.89 -7.40 -23.73
C ALA A 650 -26.03 -8.45 -22.63
N HIS A 651 -27.27 -8.67 -22.20
CA HIS A 651 -27.60 -9.79 -21.33
C HIS A 651 -27.86 -11.03 -22.19
N VAL A 652 -26.82 -11.85 -22.32
CA VAL A 652 -26.84 -13.13 -23.03
C VAL A 652 -26.25 -14.23 -22.17
N ASP A 653 -26.81 -15.42 -22.29
CA ASP A 653 -26.18 -16.63 -21.76
C ASP A 653 -24.98 -17.04 -22.62
N ASP A 654 -23.99 -17.65 -21.98
CA ASP A 654 -22.85 -18.22 -22.68
C ASP A 654 -23.33 -19.41 -23.53
N GLY A 655 -22.88 -19.46 -24.78
CA GLY A 655 -23.41 -20.38 -25.77
C GLY A 655 -23.57 -19.73 -27.15
N PRO A 656 -24.55 -20.16 -27.96
CA PRO A 656 -24.69 -19.71 -29.35
C PRO A 656 -24.80 -18.18 -29.52
N LEU A 657 -25.57 -17.50 -28.66
CA LEU A 657 -25.78 -16.04 -28.78
C LEU A 657 -24.54 -15.24 -28.36
N GLY A 658 -23.87 -15.65 -27.27
CA GLY A 658 -22.59 -15.06 -26.86
C GLY A 658 -21.50 -15.26 -27.91
N ARG A 659 -21.43 -16.44 -28.54
CA ARG A 659 -20.54 -16.74 -29.66
C ARG A 659 -20.84 -15.87 -30.87
N ALA A 660 -22.12 -15.72 -31.24
CA ALA A 660 -22.53 -14.89 -32.36
C ALA A 660 -22.07 -13.43 -32.22
N LEU A 661 -22.08 -12.86 -31.01
CA LEU A 661 -21.53 -11.53 -30.76
C LEU A 661 -20.02 -11.43 -31.04
N VAL A 662 -19.25 -12.46 -30.68
CA VAL A 662 -17.78 -12.48 -30.84
C VAL A 662 -17.38 -12.73 -32.30
N GLU A 663 -18.10 -13.62 -33.00
CA GLU A 663 -17.82 -13.98 -34.39
C GLU A 663 -18.20 -12.87 -35.40
N ASP A 664 -19.15 -12.00 -35.05
CA ASP A 664 -19.68 -11.01 -35.99
C ASP A 664 -18.61 -10.00 -36.44
N SER A 665 -18.47 -9.85 -37.76
CA SER A 665 -17.48 -8.96 -38.37
C SER A 665 -17.70 -7.47 -38.10
N ARG A 666 -18.92 -7.06 -37.70
CA ARG A 666 -19.23 -5.68 -37.31
C ARG A 666 -18.56 -5.27 -36.01
N VAL A 667 -18.25 -6.23 -35.13
CA VAL A 667 -17.40 -6.01 -33.95
C VAL A 667 -15.97 -5.89 -34.43
N GLY A 668 -15.45 -4.66 -34.40
CA GLY A 668 -14.11 -4.35 -34.90
C GLY A 668 -13.00 -4.53 -33.86
N LEU A 669 -13.36 -4.71 -32.59
CA LEU A 669 -12.44 -5.04 -31.50
C LEU A 669 -13.20 -5.70 -30.35
N VAL A 670 -12.60 -6.73 -29.76
CA VAL A 670 -13.03 -7.29 -28.47
C VAL A 670 -12.00 -6.92 -27.40
N VAL A 671 -12.49 -6.36 -26.29
CA VAL A 671 -11.72 -6.17 -25.06
C VAL A 671 -12.17 -7.25 -24.09
N LEU A 672 -11.28 -8.15 -23.74
CA LEU A 672 -11.52 -9.26 -22.83
C LEU A 672 -10.68 -9.07 -21.57
N THR A 673 -11.28 -9.30 -20.40
CA THR A 673 -10.48 -9.66 -19.22
C THR A 673 -11.02 -10.97 -18.67
N GLY A 674 -10.14 -11.97 -18.56
CA GLY A 674 -10.56 -13.32 -18.17
C GLY A 674 -9.43 -14.35 -18.28
N ALA A 675 -9.80 -15.60 -18.51
CA ALA A 675 -8.84 -16.70 -18.64
C ALA A 675 -8.18 -16.70 -20.03
N ALA A 676 -6.94 -17.19 -20.12
CA ALA A 676 -6.25 -17.33 -21.41
C ALA A 676 -6.98 -18.30 -22.35
N GLU A 677 -7.60 -19.33 -21.76
CA GLU A 677 -8.44 -20.31 -22.44
C GLU A 677 -9.69 -19.67 -23.08
N THR A 678 -10.22 -18.59 -22.51
CA THR A 678 -11.32 -17.82 -23.12
C THR A 678 -10.83 -17.02 -24.32
N ALA A 679 -9.63 -16.44 -24.26
CA ALA A 679 -9.02 -15.76 -25.40
C ALA A 679 -8.75 -16.74 -26.56
N GLU A 680 -8.25 -17.94 -26.25
CA GLU A 680 -8.07 -19.03 -27.21
C GLU A 680 -9.40 -19.45 -27.84
N LEU A 681 -10.44 -19.61 -27.01
CA LEU A 681 -11.78 -19.94 -27.49
C LEU A 681 -12.31 -18.87 -28.46
N PHE A 682 -12.18 -17.59 -28.13
CA PHE A 682 -12.62 -16.50 -29.01
C PHE A 682 -11.87 -16.49 -30.35
N ARG A 683 -10.55 -16.71 -30.34
CA ARG A 683 -9.77 -16.82 -31.57
C ARG A 683 -10.04 -18.12 -32.35
N SER A 684 -10.46 -19.21 -31.68
CA SER A 684 -10.89 -20.44 -32.38
C SER A 684 -12.16 -20.24 -33.21
N TRP A 685 -13.02 -19.31 -32.79
CA TRP A 685 -14.25 -18.95 -33.50
C TRP A 685 -13.99 -17.97 -34.65
N ARG A 686 -13.10 -16.99 -34.41
CA ARG A 686 -12.67 -16.01 -35.41
C ARG A 686 -11.13 -15.85 -35.34
N PRO A 687 -10.36 -16.61 -36.13
CA PRO A 687 -8.89 -16.58 -36.06
C PRO A 687 -8.25 -15.19 -36.19
N GLY A 688 -8.78 -14.34 -37.06
CA GLY A 688 -8.35 -12.95 -37.25
C GLY A 688 -8.95 -11.92 -36.27
N LEU A 689 -9.54 -12.35 -35.15
CA LEU A 689 -10.22 -11.45 -34.22
C LEU A 689 -9.26 -10.40 -33.62
N PRO A 690 -9.51 -9.09 -33.82
CA PRO A 690 -8.82 -8.05 -33.09
C PRO A 690 -9.21 -8.14 -31.61
N LEU A 691 -8.24 -8.56 -30.79
CA LEU A 691 -8.47 -8.89 -29.38
C LEU A 691 -7.42 -8.18 -28.52
N LEU A 692 -7.90 -7.40 -27.57
CA LEU A 692 -7.12 -6.94 -26.41
C LEU A 692 -7.57 -7.80 -25.24
N ALA A 693 -6.72 -8.73 -24.78
CA ALA A 693 -7.05 -9.53 -23.61
C ALA A 693 -6.04 -9.33 -22.48
N GLU A 694 -6.52 -8.85 -21.34
CA GLU A 694 -5.80 -8.95 -20.08
C GLU A 694 -6.19 -10.28 -19.44
N THR A 695 -5.21 -11.18 -19.36
CA THR A 695 -5.43 -12.55 -18.89
C THR A 695 -4.69 -12.76 -17.58
N SER A 696 -5.01 -13.85 -16.90
CA SER A 696 -4.63 -14.02 -15.51
C SER A 696 -3.12 -14.20 -15.26
N GLY A 697 -2.74 -14.43 -14.01
CA GLY A 697 -1.34 -14.48 -13.59
C GLY A 697 -1.01 -15.62 -12.64
N LYS A 698 0.24 -16.08 -12.64
CA LYS A 698 0.78 -16.97 -11.60
C LYS A 698 1.85 -16.24 -10.80
N ASN A 699 1.40 -15.25 -10.03
CA ASN A 699 2.27 -14.23 -9.46
C ASN A 699 2.98 -14.73 -8.21
N ALA A 700 4.19 -14.20 -7.99
CA ALA A 700 5.01 -14.57 -6.85
C ALA A 700 5.59 -13.33 -6.16
N LEU A 701 5.77 -13.44 -4.85
CA LEU A 701 6.54 -12.49 -4.03
C LEU A 701 7.81 -13.20 -3.54
N VAL A 702 8.97 -12.71 -3.97
CA VAL A 702 10.29 -13.23 -3.56
C VAL A 702 10.70 -12.55 -2.26
N ILE A 703 11.15 -13.31 -1.26
CA ILE A 703 11.53 -12.78 0.06
C ILE A 703 12.96 -13.22 0.37
N THR A 704 13.86 -12.24 0.50
CA THR A 704 15.27 -12.50 0.81
C THR A 704 15.56 -12.37 2.30
N PRO A 705 16.69 -12.93 2.79
CA PRO A 705 17.10 -12.73 4.18
C PRO A 705 17.38 -11.26 4.55
N SER A 706 17.48 -10.37 3.56
CA SER A 706 17.65 -8.92 3.73
C SER A 706 16.31 -8.18 3.87
N ALA A 707 15.17 -8.88 3.85
CA ALA A 707 13.85 -8.28 4.01
C ALA A 707 13.52 -7.89 5.46
N ASP A 708 12.57 -6.97 5.61
CA ASP A 708 11.77 -6.89 6.84
C ASP A 708 10.72 -8.01 6.81
N LEU A 709 10.93 -9.04 7.63
CA LEU A 709 10.12 -10.26 7.62
C LEU A 709 8.67 -10.02 8.07
N ASP A 710 8.44 -9.07 8.99
CA ASP A 710 7.09 -8.77 9.47
C ASP A 710 6.29 -8.06 8.37
N LEU A 711 6.91 -7.06 7.71
CA LEU A 711 6.28 -6.38 6.56
C LEU A 711 6.07 -7.34 5.38
N ALA A 712 7.05 -8.21 5.10
CA ALA A 712 6.92 -9.22 4.04
C ALA A 712 5.78 -10.21 4.32
N ALA A 713 5.56 -10.59 5.58
CA ALA A 713 4.44 -11.46 5.95
C ALA A 713 3.09 -10.78 5.73
N VAL A 714 2.95 -9.52 6.16
CA VAL A 714 1.73 -8.71 5.93
C VAL A 714 1.43 -8.60 4.44
N ASP A 715 2.41 -8.19 3.64
CA ASP A 715 2.24 -7.97 2.21
C ASP A 715 1.97 -9.27 1.45
N LEU A 716 2.57 -10.39 1.87
CA LEU A 716 2.31 -11.71 1.29
C LEU A 716 0.88 -12.18 1.57
N VAL A 717 0.42 -12.09 2.82
CA VAL A 717 -0.94 -12.49 3.23
C VAL A 717 -2.00 -11.61 2.55
N ALA A 718 -1.81 -10.29 2.55
CA ALA A 718 -2.70 -9.35 1.86
C ALA A 718 -2.77 -9.61 0.34
N SER A 719 -1.62 -9.89 -0.28
CA SER A 719 -1.55 -10.21 -1.71
C SER A 719 -2.15 -11.57 -2.05
N ALA A 720 -2.06 -12.57 -1.16
CA ALA A 720 -2.54 -13.92 -1.41
C ALA A 720 -4.04 -14.08 -1.18
N PHE A 721 -4.60 -13.43 -0.16
CA PHE A 721 -5.95 -13.73 0.33
C PHE A 721 -6.95 -12.58 0.20
N GLY A 722 -6.50 -11.36 -0.12
CA GLY A 722 -7.43 -10.26 -0.42
C GLY A 722 -8.41 -10.65 -1.53
N HIS A 723 -9.70 -10.37 -1.33
CA HIS A 723 -10.79 -10.86 -2.19
C HIS A 723 -10.79 -12.40 -2.39
N ALA A 724 -10.51 -13.15 -1.32
CA ALA A 724 -10.38 -14.60 -1.32
C ALA A 724 -9.38 -15.14 -2.37
N GLY A 725 -8.35 -14.36 -2.71
CA GLY A 725 -7.37 -14.72 -3.75
C GLY A 725 -7.92 -14.69 -5.18
N GLN A 726 -9.12 -14.15 -5.40
CA GLN A 726 -9.76 -14.03 -6.71
C GLN A 726 -9.29 -12.79 -7.48
N LYS A 727 -7.98 -12.53 -7.48
CA LYS A 727 -7.38 -11.42 -8.24
C LYS A 727 -6.40 -12.01 -9.25
N CYS A 728 -6.41 -11.51 -10.48
CA CYS A 728 -5.38 -11.85 -11.47
C CYS A 728 -3.98 -11.50 -10.97
N SER A 729 -3.86 -10.51 -10.08
CA SER A 729 -2.62 -10.07 -9.42
C SER A 729 -2.30 -10.79 -8.10
N ALA A 730 -3.15 -11.70 -7.62
CA ALA A 730 -2.95 -12.35 -6.33
C ALA A 730 -1.60 -13.09 -6.26
N ALA A 731 -0.93 -13.01 -5.11
CA ALA A 731 0.29 -13.75 -4.84
C ALA A 731 -0.05 -15.23 -4.60
N SER A 732 0.01 -16.03 -5.66
CA SER A 732 -0.16 -17.49 -5.56
C SER A 732 1.06 -18.17 -4.95
N LEU A 733 2.23 -17.53 -5.01
CA LEU A 733 3.52 -18.10 -4.62
C LEU A 733 4.30 -17.15 -3.71
N GLY A 734 4.86 -17.69 -2.63
CA GLY A 734 5.92 -17.05 -1.84
C GLY A 734 7.24 -17.78 -2.09
N ILE A 735 8.25 -17.12 -2.66
CA ILE A 735 9.55 -17.73 -2.95
C ILE A 735 10.55 -17.27 -1.90
N LEU A 736 10.88 -18.15 -0.96
CA LEU A 736 11.71 -17.85 0.20
C LEU A 736 13.16 -18.18 -0.13
N VAL A 737 14.05 -17.18 -0.05
CA VAL A 737 15.47 -17.33 -0.39
C VAL A 737 16.27 -17.69 0.87
N GLY A 738 17.09 -18.74 0.76
CA GLY A 738 18.10 -19.09 1.75
C GLY A 738 17.53 -19.40 3.13
N SER A 739 17.91 -18.62 4.14
CA SER A 739 17.52 -18.84 5.54
C SER A 739 16.04 -18.55 5.82
N VAL A 740 15.37 -17.71 5.02
CA VAL A 740 13.95 -17.36 5.21
C VAL A 740 13.06 -18.61 5.16
N ALA A 741 13.38 -19.57 4.28
CA ALA A 741 12.66 -20.83 4.16
C ALA A 741 12.65 -21.68 5.45
N ARG A 742 13.55 -21.39 6.40
CA ARG A 742 13.65 -22.08 7.69
C ARG A 742 13.34 -21.16 8.88
N SER A 743 12.99 -19.91 8.63
CA SER A 743 12.64 -18.95 9.68
C SER A 743 11.27 -19.32 10.26
N ARG A 744 11.26 -19.76 11.52
CA ARG A 744 10.02 -20.05 12.23
C ARG A 744 9.18 -18.79 12.41
N ARG A 745 9.81 -17.69 12.81
CA ARG A 745 9.16 -16.37 12.91
C ARG A 745 8.37 -16.03 11.64
N PHE A 746 9.02 -16.07 10.48
CA PHE A 746 8.35 -15.71 9.22
C PHE A 746 7.18 -16.66 8.89
N LEU A 747 7.39 -17.98 8.97
CA LEU A 747 6.37 -18.96 8.64
C LEU A 747 5.17 -18.92 9.62
N ASP A 748 5.46 -18.75 10.91
CA ASP A 748 4.44 -18.67 11.97
C ASP A 748 3.65 -17.37 11.86
N GLN A 749 4.30 -16.23 11.56
CA GLN A 749 3.62 -14.95 11.28
C GLN A 749 2.68 -15.03 10.06
N VAL A 750 3.13 -15.63 8.95
CA VAL A 750 2.28 -15.85 7.77
C VAL A 750 1.07 -16.73 8.10
N CYS A 751 1.28 -17.81 8.86
CA CYS A 751 0.20 -18.74 9.21
C CYS A 751 -0.78 -18.15 10.21
N ASP A 752 -0.31 -17.40 11.22
CA ASP A 752 -1.16 -16.74 12.21
C ASP A 752 -2.01 -15.65 11.54
N ALA A 753 -1.38 -14.76 10.77
CA ALA A 753 -2.09 -13.73 10.03
C ALA A 753 -3.15 -14.32 9.07
N ALA A 754 -2.81 -15.37 8.31
CA ALA A 754 -3.76 -16.01 7.40
C ALA A 754 -4.91 -16.74 8.13
N ARG A 755 -4.65 -17.33 9.30
CA ARG A 755 -5.66 -18.03 10.10
C ARG A 755 -6.64 -17.06 10.76
N SER A 756 -6.18 -15.87 11.11
CA SER A 756 -6.96 -14.86 11.81
C SER A 756 -7.90 -14.04 10.93
N LEU A 757 -7.74 -14.10 9.62
CA LEU A 757 -8.66 -13.44 8.68
C LEU A 757 -10.10 -13.94 8.92
N VAL A 758 -10.99 -13.00 9.24
CA VAL A 758 -12.42 -13.29 9.40
C VAL A 758 -13.04 -13.50 8.02
N VAL A 759 -13.40 -14.75 7.72
CA VAL A 759 -14.07 -15.15 6.48
C VAL A 759 -15.58 -15.16 6.69
N ALA A 760 -16.28 -14.20 6.10
CA ALA A 760 -17.71 -14.02 6.28
C ALA A 760 -18.36 -13.35 5.05
N TRP A 761 -19.69 -13.28 5.06
CA TRP A 761 -20.47 -12.57 4.03
C TRP A 761 -20.38 -11.04 4.24
N PRO A 762 -20.62 -10.22 3.20
CA PRO A 762 -20.46 -8.75 3.29
C PRO A 762 -21.40 -8.03 4.28
N ASP A 763 -22.45 -8.68 4.75
CA ASP A 763 -23.35 -8.19 5.79
C ASP A 763 -22.75 -8.31 7.21
N ASP A 764 -21.71 -9.13 7.38
CA ASP A 764 -20.95 -9.22 8.63
C ASP A 764 -19.95 -8.04 8.73
N PRO A 765 -20.08 -7.16 9.74
CA PRO A 765 -19.18 -6.02 9.91
C PRO A 765 -17.73 -6.40 10.28
N LEU A 766 -17.47 -7.65 10.68
CA LEU A 766 -16.14 -8.16 10.98
C LEU A 766 -15.46 -8.82 9.79
N ALA A 767 -16.13 -8.96 8.64
CA ALA A 767 -15.57 -9.63 7.46
C ALA A 767 -14.29 -8.94 6.94
N GLU A 768 -13.23 -9.72 6.74
CA GLU A 768 -11.97 -9.29 6.11
C GLU A 768 -11.73 -10.01 4.78
N VAL A 769 -12.29 -11.22 4.63
CA VAL A 769 -12.27 -11.99 3.39
C VAL A 769 -13.70 -12.42 3.06
N GLY A 770 -14.20 -11.96 1.92
CA GLY A 770 -15.51 -12.33 1.41
C GLY A 770 -15.57 -13.76 0.84
N PRO A 771 -16.75 -14.19 0.38
CA PRO A 771 -16.93 -15.47 -0.31
C PRO A 771 -16.21 -15.53 -1.66
N LEU A 772 -15.98 -16.76 -2.13
CA LEU A 772 -15.79 -17.02 -3.55
C LEU A 772 -17.01 -16.52 -4.33
N THR A 773 -16.85 -15.99 -5.54
CA THR A 773 -17.98 -15.51 -6.34
C THR A 773 -18.88 -16.66 -6.79
N GLU A 774 -18.29 -17.82 -7.06
CA GLU A 774 -19.01 -19.07 -7.37
C GLU A 774 -18.44 -20.22 -6.51
N PRO A 775 -19.20 -21.31 -6.29
CA PRO A 775 -18.66 -22.51 -5.68
C PRO A 775 -17.40 -22.99 -6.43
N PRO A 776 -16.39 -23.54 -5.72
CA PRO A 776 -15.14 -23.93 -6.36
C PRO A 776 -15.38 -25.04 -7.39
N GLY A 777 -15.07 -24.74 -8.66
CA GLY A 777 -15.01 -25.74 -9.73
C GLY A 777 -13.86 -26.74 -9.53
N GLU A 778 -13.73 -27.72 -10.44
CA GLU A 778 -12.73 -28.79 -10.34
C GLU A 778 -11.30 -28.27 -10.13
N LYS A 779 -10.89 -27.26 -10.91
CA LYS A 779 -9.57 -26.63 -10.81
C LYS A 779 -9.34 -26.09 -9.40
N LEU A 780 -10.18 -25.18 -8.90
CA LEU A 780 -9.98 -24.58 -7.58
C LEU A 780 -10.11 -25.63 -6.46
N LEU A 781 -11.05 -26.56 -6.57
CA LEU A 781 -11.24 -27.62 -5.56
C LEU A 781 -9.99 -28.51 -5.43
N ARG A 782 -9.32 -28.87 -6.53
CA ARG A 782 -8.01 -29.54 -6.53
C ARG A 782 -6.98 -28.75 -5.72
N GLY A 783 -6.87 -27.44 -5.99
CA GLY A 783 -6.00 -26.51 -5.29
C GLY A 783 -6.35 -26.27 -3.82
N LEU A 784 -7.59 -26.50 -3.39
CA LEU A 784 -7.99 -26.37 -1.99
C LEU A 784 -7.86 -27.68 -1.19
N THR A 785 -7.92 -28.83 -1.83
CA THR A 785 -8.11 -30.10 -1.12
C THR A 785 -6.98 -31.11 -1.26
N THR A 786 -6.14 -31.01 -2.29
CA THR A 786 -5.16 -32.06 -2.62
C THR A 786 -3.75 -31.54 -2.79
N LEU A 787 -2.76 -32.23 -2.23
CA LEU A 787 -1.33 -31.89 -2.31
C LEU A 787 -0.59 -32.76 -3.31
N GLU A 788 0.46 -32.24 -3.93
CA GLU A 788 1.42 -33.03 -4.72
C GLU A 788 2.46 -33.71 -3.80
N ALA A 789 3.22 -34.66 -4.34
CA ALA A 789 4.26 -35.36 -3.58
C ALA A 789 5.31 -34.39 -3.02
N GLY A 790 5.65 -34.54 -1.73
CA GLY A 790 6.60 -33.67 -1.03
C GLY A 790 6.00 -32.38 -0.46
N GLN A 791 4.77 -32.02 -0.84
CA GLN A 791 4.07 -30.88 -0.26
C GLN A 791 3.41 -31.25 1.08
N ARG A 792 3.24 -30.25 1.96
CA ARG A 792 2.42 -30.34 3.17
C ARG A 792 1.63 -29.05 3.39
N TRP A 793 0.52 -29.16 4.12
CA TRP A 793 -0.22 -27.98 4.60
C TRP A 793 0.48 -27.43 5.84
N LEU A 794 0.94 -26.18 5.78
CA LEU A 794 1.25 -25.38 6.97
C LEU A 794 -0.04 -24.84 7.59
N LEU A 795 -0.97 -24.42 6.73
CA LEU A 795 -2.35 -24.10 7.07
C LEU A 795 -3.25 -24.79 6.04
N LYS A 796 -4.14 -25.67 6.49
CA LYS A 796 -5.05 -26.39 5.58
C LYS A 796 -6.31 -25.53 5.34
N PRO A 797 -6.74 -25.33 4.08
CA PRO A 797 -8.02 -24.70 3.79
C PRO A 797 -9.18 -25.41 4.49
N GLU A 798 -10.13 -24.63 4.98
CA GLU A 798 -11.34 -25.13 5.63
C GLU A 798 -12.57 -24.55 4.92
N ARG A 799 -13.49 -25.42 4.52
CA ARG A 799 -14.76 -25.01 3.93
C ARG A 799 -15.73 -24.63 5.05
N ILE A 800 -16.15 -23.36 5.10
CA ILE A 800 -17.15 -22.88 6.06
C ILE A 800 -18.56 -23.11 5.50
N ASP A 801 -18.80 -22.73 4.25
CA ASP A 801 -20.07 -22.96 3.55
C ASP A 801 -19.84 -23.36 2.07
N GLN A 802 -20.80 -23.15 1.17
CA GLN A 802 -20.60 -23.44 -0.26
C GLN A 802 -19.54 -22.55 -0.95
N ARG A 803 -19.42 -21.29 -0.56
CA ARG A 803 -18.59 -20.26 -1.19
C ARG A 803 -17.55 -19.64 -0.23
N LEU A 804 -17.72 -19.75 1.08
CA LEU A 804 -16.78 -19.31 2.12
C LEU A 804 -15.74 -20.40 2.40
N TRP A 805 -14.48 -20.03 2.22
CA TRP A 805 -13.32 -20.89 2.46
C TRP A 805 -12.25 -20.15 3.23
N ARG A 806 -11.77 -20.75 4.32
CA ARG A 806 -10.60 -20.26 5.03
C ARG A 806 -9.33 -20.43 4.19
N PRO A 807 -8.39 -19.48 4.27
CA PRO A 807 -7.10 -19.55 3.60
C PRO A 807 -6.34 -20.85 3.86
N GLY A 808 -5.54 -21.27 2.87
CA GLY A 808 -4.54 -22.31 3.05
C GLY A 808 -3.15 -21.91 2.58
N VAL A 809 -2.15 -22.49 3.24
CA VAL A 809 -0.73 -22.29 2.98
C VAL A 809 -0.07 -23.66 2.82
N ARG A 810 0.50 -23.91 1.65
CA ARG A 810 1.27 -25.11 1.32
C ARG A 810 2.75 -24.79 1.42
N GLU A 811 3.53 -25.78 1.84
CA GLU A 811 4.99 -25.74 1.79
C GLU A 811 5.51 -26.91 0.96
N GLY A 812 6.67 -26.72 0.33
CA GLY A 812 7.33 -27.73 -0.49
C GLY A 812 6.90 -27.71 -1.95
N VAL A 813 6.39 -26.57 -2.44
CA VAL A 813 6.09 -26.40 -3.87
C VAL A 813 7.41 -26.39 -4.64
N LEU A 814 7.53 -27.27 -5.63
CA LEU A 814 8.73 -27.42 -6.45
C LEU A 814 8.61 -26.65 -7.77
N PRO A 815 9.72 -26.14 -8.33
CA PRO A 815 9.70 -25.56 -9.67
C PRO A 815 9.22 -26.60 -10.69
N GLY A 816 8.32 -26.17 -11.57
CA GLY A 816 7.69 -27.01 -12.60
C GLY A 816 6.55 -27.92 -12.12
N SER A 817 6.25 -27.96 -10.82
CA SER A 817 5.09 -28.69 -10.29
C SER A 817 3.74 -28.13 -10.79
N GLU A 818 2.66 -28.90 -10.64
CA GLU A 818 1.30 -28.47 -11.01
C GLU A 818 0.95 -27.15 -10.29
N PHE A 819 1.18 -27.08 -8.97
CA PHE A 819 0.89 -25.86 -8.21
C PHE A 819 1.76 -24.67 -8.64
N HIS A 820 2.99 -24.89 -9.12
CA HIS A 820 3.84 -23.83 -9.66
C HIS A 820 3.33 -23.29 -11.00
N GLN A 821 2.67 -24.11 -11.82
CA GLN A 821 2.30 -23.77 -13.20
C GLN A 821 0.83 -23.39 -13.38
N VAL A 822 -0.07 -23.93 -12.54
CA VAL A 822 -1.52 -23.74 -12.65
C VAL A 822 -2.00 -22.65 -11.71
N GLU A 823 -2.75 -21.68 -12.24
CA GLU A 823 -3.46 -20.68 -11.44
C GLU A 823 -4.81 -21.22 -10.96
N TYR A 824 -4.99 -21.26 -9.64
CA TYR A 824 -6.19 -21.78 -8.98
C TYR A 824 -7.28 -20.73 -8.73
N PHE A 825 -6.93 -19.44 -8.66
CA PHE A 825 -7.86 -18.32 -8.50
C PHE A 825 -8.75 -18.42 -7.24
N GLY A 826 -8.13 -18.64 -6.08
CA GLY A 826 -8.81 -18.74 -4.80
C GLY A 826 -7.82 -18.68 -3.63
N PRO A 827 -8.26 -18.91 -2.37
CA PRO A 827 -7.51 -18.54 -1.18
C PRO A 827 -6.47 -19.60 -0.80
N VAL A 828 -5.51 -19.86 -1.69
CA VAL A 828 -4.42 -20.83 -1.48
C VAL A 828 -3.06 -20.26 -1.90
N LEU A 829 -2.12 -20.28 -0.96
CA LEU A 829 -0.73 -19.84 -1.14
C LEU A 829 0.22 -21.05 -1.17
N GLY A 830 1.20 -21.05 -2.09
CA GLY A 830 2.27 -22.03 -2.12
C GLY A 830 3.63 -21.43 -1.80
N LEU A 831 4.34 -22.01 -0.84
CA LEU A 831 5.69 -21.61 -0.48
C LEU A 831 6.73 -22.49 -1.18
N MET A 832 7.68 -21.83 -1.83
CA MET A 832 8.84 -22.41 -2.50
C MET A 832 10.12 -22.00 -1.76
N SER A 833 11.14 -22.85 -1.77
CA SER A 833 12.41 -22.58 -1.09
C SER A 833 13.56 -22.56 -2.10
N ALA A 834 14.07 -21.37 -2.42
CA ALA A 834 15.20 -21.18 -3.33
C ALA A 834 16.51 -21.03 -2.55
N ALA A 835 17.63 -21.56 -3.05
CA ALA A 835 18.91 -21.40 -2.38
C ALA A 835 19.48 -19.98 -2.58
N THR A 836 19.18 -19.37 -3.73
CA THR A 836 19.72 -18.06 -4.13
C THR A 836 18.63 -17.17 -4.76
N LEU A 837 18.90 -15.86 -4.82
CA LEU A 837 18.05 -14.91 -5.55
C LEU A 837 17.97 -15.27 -7.05
N ASP A 838 19.04 -15.78 -7.64
CA ASP A 838 19.08 -16.16 -9.06
C ASP A 838 18.10 -17.30 -9.37
N GLU A 839 18.05 -18.31 -8.52
CA GLU A 839 17.08 -19.40 -8.62
C GLU A 839 15.65 -18.88 -8.41
N ALA A 840 15.45 -18.00 -7.42
CA ALA A 840 14.13 -17.42 -7.16
C ALA A 840 13.59 -16.61 -8.35
N ILE A 841 14.43 -15.79 -8.99
CA ILE A 841 14.08 -15.08 -10.23
C ILE A 841 13.76 -16.07 -11.34
N ALA A 842 14.57 -17.11 -11.51
CA ALA A 842 14.35 -18.13 -12.54
C ALA A 842 13.00 -18.84 -12.35
N TRP A 843 12.61 -19.15 -11.10
CA TRP A 843 11.33 -19.79 -10.82
C TRP A 843 10.16 -18.82 -10.99
N GLN A 844 10.27 -17.59 -10.50
CA GLN A 844 9.26 -16.54 -10.72
C GLN A 844 8.98 -16.31 -12.22
N ASN A 845 10.04 -16.28 -13.05
CA ASN A 845 9.93 -16.15 -14.50
C ASN A 845 9.53 -17.46 -15.20
N GLY A 846 9.68 -18.61 -14.53
CA GLY A 846 9.44 -19.95 -15.07
C GLY A 846 7.97 -20.35 -15.13
N THR A 847 7.04 -19.45 -14.80
CA THR A 847 5.61 -19.64 -15.04
C THR A 847 5.24 -19.21 -16.47
N PRO A 848 4.14 -19.71 -17.05
CA PRO A 848 3.66 -19.26 -18.37
C PRO A 848 3.23 -17.78 -18.41
N TYR A 849 3.18 -17.12 -17.25
CA TYR A 849 2.57 -15.83 -17.02
C TYR A 849 3.62 -14.77 -16.62
N GLY A 850 3.22 -13.51 -16.71
CA GLY A 850 4.10 -12.37 -16.39
C GLY A 850 3.29 -11.13 -16.02
N LEU A 851 2.31 -11.27 -15.13
CA LEU A 851 1.42 -10.16 -14.76
C LEU A 851 2.01 -9.31 -13.63
N THR A 852 1.97 -9.78 -12.38
CA THR A 852 2.58 -9.12 -11.24
C THR A 852 3.75 -9.93 -10.66
N ALA A 853 4.75 -9.23 -10.13
CA ALA A 853 5.88 -9.83 -9.42
C ALA A 853 6.34 -8.93 -8.28
N GLY A 854 6.66 -9.53 -7.14
CA GLY A 854 7.12 -8.82 -5.95
C GLY A 854 8.51 -9.24 -5.50
N LEU A 855 9.23 -8.31 -4.86
CA LEU A 855 10.45 -8.57 -4.09
C LEU A 855 10.36 -7.86 -2.74
N HIS A 856 10.62 -8.57 -1.66
CA HIS A 856 10.99 -8.00 -0.38
C HIS A 856 12.50 -8.16 -0.15
N SER A 857 13.20 -7.04 -0.12
CA SER A 857 14.62 -6.92 0.21
C SER A 857 14.96 -5.46 0.53
N LEU A 858 15.76 -5.24 1.58
CA LEU A 858 16.35 -3.94 1.90
C LEU A 858 17.77 -3.77 1.30
N ASP A 859 18.26 -4.75 0.53
CA ASP A 859 19.55 -4.68 -0.16
C ASP A 859 19.36 -4.07 -1.57
N PRO A 860 19.92 -2.87 -1.86
CA PRO A 860 19.78 -2.24 -3.16
C PRO A 860 20.36 -3.07 -4.33
N SER A 861 21.38 -3.89 -4.08
CA SER A 861 22.01 -4.72 -5.11
C SER A 861 21.12 -5.91 -5.50
N GLU A 862 20.43 -6.50 -4.53
CA GLU A 862 19.40 -7.52 -4.78
C GLU A 862 18.22 -6.92 -5.56
N VAL A 863 17.75 -5.74 -5.14
CA VAL A 863 16.67 -5.02 -5.83
C VAL A 863 17.05 -4.70 -7.28
N GLN A 864 18.26 -4.19 -7.53
CA GLN A 864 18.73 -3.90 -8.88
C GLN A 864 18.81 -5.17 -9.73
N THR A 865 19.43 -6.23 -9.20
CA THR A 865 19.57 -7.53 -9.89
C THR A 865 18.21 -8.10 -10.28
N TRP A 866 17.23 -8.00 -9.38
CA TRP A 866 15.87 -8.43 -9.63
C TRP A 866 15.17 -7.56 -10.69
N LEU A 867 15.23 -6.23 -10.57
CA LEU A 867 14.63 -5.30 -11.54
C LEU A 867 15.18 -5.46 -12.95
N ASP A 868 16.43 -5.88 -13.10
CA ASP A 868 17.05 -6.10 -14.41
C ASP A 868 16.58 -7.38 -15.10
N ARG A 869 16.12 -8.38 -14.33
CA ARG A 869 15.90 -9.76 -14.79
C ARG A 869 14.46 -10.27 -14.64
N VAL A 870 13.63 -9.65 -13.80
CA VAL A 870 12.24 -10.06 -13.61
C VAL A 870 11.42 -9.84 -14.89
N GLU A 871 10.58 -10.83 -15.21
CA GLU A 871 9.75 -10.86 -16.42
C GLU A 871 8.26 -10.75 -16.11
N ALA A 872 7.85 -9.60 -15.58
CA ALA A 872 6.45 -9.26 -15.36
C ALA A 872 6.15 -7.82 -15.79
N GLY A 873 4.90 -7.57 -16.16
CA GLY A 873 4.45 -6.24 -16.56
C GLY A 873 4.35 -5.26 -15.39
N ASN A 874 3.94 -5.70 -14.20
CA ASN A 874 3.84 -4.88 -12.99
C ASN A 874 4.77 -5.46 -11.92
N VAL A 875 5.72 -4.66 -11.44
CA VAL A 875 6.74 -5.11 -10.50
C VAL A 875 6.75 -4.22 -9.25
N TYR A 876 6.80 -4.85 -8.09
CA TYR A 876 6.63 -4.19 -6.78
C TYR A 876 7.77 -4.55 -5.84
N VAL A 877 8.29 -3.57 -5.10
CA VAL A 877 9.38 -3.76 -4.13
C VAL A 877 8.97 -3.27 -2.75
N ASN A 878 9.11 -4.14 -1.74
CA ASN A 878 8.79 -3.90 -0.34
C ASN A 878 7.34 -3.40 -0.11
N ARG A 879 6.40 -4.02 -0.82
CA ARG A 879 4.96 -3.79 -0.71
C ARG A 879 4.16 -4.94 -1.34
N SER A 880 2.87 -5.02 -1.05
CA SER A 880 1.94 -5.93 -1.72
C SER A 880 1.95 -5.76 -3.25
N ILE A 881 1.60 -6.83 -3.97
CA ILE A 881 1.63 -6.88 -5.45
C ILE A 881 0.26 -6.67 -6.10
N THR A 882 -0.73 -6.20 -5.32
CA THR A 882 -2.13 -5.97 -5.76
C THR A 882 -2.52 -4.51 -5.54
N GLY A 883 -3.71 -4.11 -6.02
CA GLY A 883 -4.21 -2.74 -5.83
C GLY A 883 -3.47 -1.71 -6.68
N ALA A 884 -3.25 -2.04 -7.96
CA ALA A 884 -2.69 -1.09 -8.91
C ALA A 884 -3.64 0.11 -9.08
N ILE A 885 -3.09 1.32 -9.08
CA ILE A 885 -3.84 2.57 -9.20
C ILE A 885 -3.57 3.15 -10.58
N VAL A 886 -4.63 3.57 -11.28
CA VAL A 886 -4.57 4.20 -12.62
C VAL A 886 -3.53 5.32 -12.65
N ARG A 887 -2.77 5.41 -13.75
CA ARG A 887 -1.60 6.30 -13.95
C ARG A 887 -0.41 6.05 -13.03
N ARG A 888 -0.61 5.66 -11.76
CA ARG A 888 0.50 5.37 -10.82
C ARG A 888 1.19 4.07 -11.21
N GLN A 889 0.44 2.98 -11.31
CA GLN A 889 0.93 1.69 -11.76
C GLN A 889 0.03 1.17 -12.89
N PRO A 890 0.11 1.73 -14.11
CA PRO A 890 -0.61 1.18 -15.26
C PRO A 890 -0.53 -0.35 -15.29
N PHE A 891 -1.66 -1.00 -15.50
CA PHE A 891 -1.80 -2.42 -15.22
C PHE A 891 -1.88 -3.24 -16.50
N GLY A 892 -1.07 -4.30 -16.57
CA GLY A 892 -1.14 -5.28 -17.65
C GLY A 892 0.10 -6.16 -17.73
N GLY A 893 -0.05 -7.36 -18.27
CA GLY A 893 0.95 -8.42 -18.18
C GLY A 893 1.85 -8.60 -19.40
N TRP A 894 2.80 -9.52 -19.27
CA TRP A 894 3.60 -10.10 -20.35
C TRP A 894 3.27 -11.59 -20.51
N LYS A 895 3.83 -12.25 -21.54
CA LYS A 895 3.61 -13.68 -21.83
C LYS A 895 2.11 -13.96 -21.97
N ARG A 896 1.61 -15.10 -21.48
CA ARG A 896 0.18 -15.46 -21.53
C ARG A 896 -0.71 -14.68 -20.56
N SER A 897 -0.21 -13.61 -19.94
CA SER A 897 -1.03 -12.64 -19.19
C SER A 897 -1.56 -11.49 -20.05
N ALA A 898 -1.14 -11.39 -21.33
CA ALA A 898 -1.65 -10.41 -22.26
C ALA A 898 -1.77 -10.98 -23.67
N VAL A 899 -2.86 -10.68 -24.37
CA VAL A 899 -3.08 -11.00 -25.79
C VAL A 899 -3.27 -9.71 -26.57
N GLY A 900 -2.57 -9.57 -27.69
CA GLY A 900 -2.54 -8.35 -28.50
C GLY A 900 -1.36 -7.42 -28.15
N PRO A 901 -1.45 -6.12 -28.45
CA PRO A 901 -0.35 -5.16 -28.31
C PRO A 901 0.25 -5.01 -26.90
N GLY A 902 -0.49 -5.39 -25.84
CA GLY A 902 -0.02 -5.34 -24.45
C GLY A 902 0.24 -3.93 -23.93
N ALA A 903 -0.54 -2.94 -24.39
CA ALA A 903 -0.59 -1.62 -23.77
C ALA A 903 -1.39 -1.72 -22.46
N LYS A 904 -0.89 -1.12 -21.39
CA LYS A 904 -1.47 -1.28 -20.05
C LYS A 904 -2.74 -0.46 -19.87
N ALA A 905 -3.76 -1.07 -19.27
CA ALA A 905 -4.93 -0.36 -18.77
C ALA A 905 -4.49 0.72 -17.76
N GLY A 906 -5.15 1.88 -17.81
CA GLY A 906 -4.80 3.05 -16.99
C GLY A 906 -3.44 3.67 -17.34
N GLY A 907 -2.84 3.28 -18.47
CA GLY A 907 -1.59 3.80 -18.99
C GLY A 907 -1.77 4.73 -20.21
N PRO A 908 -0.71 5.47 -20.56
CA PRO A 908 -0.77 6.51 -21.61
C PRO A 908 -0.93 5.95 -23.03
N ASN A 909 -0.74 4.64 -23.24
CA ASN A 909 -0.80 4.02 -24.57
C ASN A 909 -2.06 3.20 -24.80
N TYR A 910 -2.93 3.03 -23.80
CA TYR A 910 -4.08 2.13 -23.91
C TYR A 910 -4.99 2.52 -25.08
N LEU A 911 -5.35 3.81 -25.18
CA LEU A 911 -6.21 4.30 -26.26
C LEU A 911 -5.58 4.21 -27.66
N LEU A 912 -4.27 3.97 -27.77
CA LEU A 912 -3.61 3.79 -29.07
C LEU A 912 -3.87 2.42 -29.67
N ALA A 913 -4.31 1.45 -28.85
CA ALA A 913 -4.69 0.11 -29.28
C ALA A 913 -6.16 0.04 -29.75
N PHE A 914 -6.95 1.10 -29.57
CA PHE A 914 -8.36 1.18 -29.95
C PHE A 914 -8.53 1.72 -31.37
N GLY A 915 -7.99 0.99 -32.34
CA GLY A 915 -8.13 1.29 -33.77
C GLY A 915 -6.84 1.17 -34.55
N ARG A 916 -6.88 1.64 -35.80
CA ARG A 916 -5.74 1.67 -36.71
C ARG A 916 -5.26 3.09 -36.93
N TRP A 917 -4.03 3.21 -37.41
CA TRP A 917 -3.38 4.48 -37.70
C TRP A 917 -3.14 4.59 -39.20
N GLU A 918 -3.60 5.69 -39.79
CA GLU A 918 -3.45 5.99 -41.21
C GLU A 918 -2.58 7.25 -41.37
N PRO A 919 -1.65 7.31 -42.34
CA PRO A 919 -0.88 8.52 -42.61
C PRO A 919 -1.77 9.71 -43.01
N ASP A 920 -1.47 10.90 -42.48
CA ASP A 920 -2.24 12.15 -42.69
C ASP A 920 -1.48 13.20 -43.53
N LEU A 921 -0.45 12.78 -44.29
CA LEU A 921 0.48 13.70 -44.97
C LEU A 921 0.63 13.38 -46.45
N ASP A 922 0.81 14.44 -47.25
CA ASP A 922 1.22 14.37 -48.66
C ASP A 922 2.63 13.74 -48.80
N ALA A 923 2.86 13.02 -49.90
CA ALA A 923 4.10 12.27 -50.12
C ALA A 923 5.32 13.19 -50.28
N ALA A 924 6.15 13.28 -49.23
CA ALA A 924 7.52 13.80 -49.32
C ALA A 924 8.44 12.77 -50.02
N PRO A 925 9.56 13.19 -50.63
CA PRO A 925 10.57 12.25 -51.14
C PRO A 925 11.05 11.29 -50.05
N ASP A 926 11.27 10.02 -50.41
CA ASP A 926 11.55 8.93 -49.46
C ASP A 926 12.69 9.23 -48.48
N ASP A 927 13.79 9.83 -48.95
CA ASP A 927 14.94 10.19 -48.10
C ASP A 927 14.59 11.25 -47.04
N ALA A 928 13.85 12.28 -47.44
CA ALA A 928 13.41 13.35 -46.54
C ALA A 928 12.40 12.82 -45.52
N TRP A 929 11.49 11.95 -45.97
CA TRP A 929 10.51 11.29 -45.12
C TRP A 929 11.19 10.37 -44.08
N LEU A 930 12.17 9.56 -44.50
CA LEU A 930 12.93 8.68 -43.61
C LEU A 930 13.76 9.45 -42.59
N ALA A 931 14.37 10.57 -42.99
CA ALA A 931 15.09 11.45 -42.08
C ALA A 931 14.15 12.07 -41.02
N ALA A 932 12.97 12.53 -41.44
CA ALA A 932 11.95 13.04 -40.52
C ALA A 932 11.42 11.95 -39.57
N ALA A 933 11.20 10.73 -40.06
CA ALA A 933 10.77 9.60 -39.24
C ALA A 933 11.81 9.25 -38.16
N ARG A 934 13.10 9.23 -38.50
CA ARG A 934 14.19 9.03 -37.52
C ARG A 934 14.23 10.12 -36.46
N ALA A 935 14.11 11.39 -36.87
CA ALA A 935 14.04 12.51 -35.93
C ALA A 935 12.81 12.40 -35.00
N SER A 936 11.66 11.97 -35.54
CA SER A 936 10.44 11.72 -34.77
C SER A 936 10.59 10.57 -33.78
N ASP A 937 11.26 9.47 -34.17
CA ASP A 937 11.56 8.35 -33.27
C ASP A 937 12.40 8.79 -32.07
N GLU A 938 13.48 9.51 -32.34
CA GLU A 938 14.34 10.00 -31.28
C GLU A 938 13.60 10.99 -30.36
N ALA A 939 12.74 11.85 -30.92
CA ALA A 939 11.90 12.74 -30.14
C ALA A 939 10.94 11.95 -29.25
N ALA A 940 10.26 10.94 -29.80
CA ALA A 940 9.33 10.09 -29.08
C ALA A 940 10.00 9.29 -27.95
N LEU A 941 11.23 8.79 -28.17
CA LEU A 941 12.02 8.17 -27.10
C LEU A 941 12.36 9.15 -25.97
N ARG A 942 12.71 10.39 -26.30
CA ARG A 942 13.06 11.41 -25.30
C ARG A 942 11.84 11.97 -24.56
N SER A 943 10.64 11.92 -25.16
CA SER A 943 9.41 12.51 -24.60
C SER A 943 8.43 11.48 -24.02
N HIS A 944 8.02 10.47 -24.79
CA HIS A 944 6.94 9.55 -24.43
C HIS A 944 7.44 8.22 -23.87
N PHE A 945 8.53 7.69 -24.44
CA PHE A 945 9.06 6.37 -24.08
C PHE A 945 10.25 6.42 -23.11
N ARG A 946 10.55 7.60 -22.55
CA ARG A 946 11.47 7.71 -21.41
C ARG A 946 10.84 7.13 -20.15
N ARG A 947 11.67 6.74 -19.18
CA ARG A 947 11.21 6.44 -17.82
C ARG A 947 10.54 7.67 -17.20
N GLN A 948 9.40 7.50 -16.55
CA GLN A 948 8.63 8.60 -15.96
C GLN A 948 7.97 8.17 -14.66
N ASP A 949 8.18 8.96 -13.61
CA ASP A 949 7.27 8.99 -12.46
C ASP A 949 6.35 10.20 -12.63
N ARG A 950 5.06 9.92 -12.92
CA ARG A 950 4.05 10.95 -13.17
C ARG A 950 3.26 11.31 -11.92
N THR A 951 3.45 10.58 -10.83
CA THR A 951 2.72 10.76 -9.58
C THR A 951 3.52 11.61 -8.62
N GLY A 952 4.84 11.40 -8.55
CA GLY A 952 5.77 12.22 -7.75
C GLY A 952 5.54 12.12 -6.24
N LEU A 953 5.06 10.97 -5.75
CA LEU A 953 4.85 10.75 -4.32
C LEU A 953 6.20 10.62 -3.61
N SER A 954 6.30 11.18 -2.41
CA SER A 954 7.49 11.07 -1.58
C SER A 954 7.64 9.67 -0.97
N ALA A 955 6.51 9.06 -0.58
CA ALA A 955 6.43 7.76 0.07
C ALA A 955 6.61 6.57 -0.88
N GLU A 956 6.39 6.75 -2.19
CA GLU A 956 6.38 5.65 -3.15
C GLU A 956 6.82 6.11 -4.53
N ILE A 957 7.85 5.45 -5.07
CA ILE A 957 8.31 5.68 -6.45
C ILE A 957 7.44 4.85 -7.38
N ASN A 958 6.92 5.49 -8.44
CA ASN A 958 6.01 4.87 -9.40
C ASN A 958 6.44 5.17 -10.83
N VAL A 959 7.33 4.33 -11.35
CA VAL A 959 7.96 4.52 -12.66
C VAL A 959 7.26 3.67 -13.72
N LEU A 960 6.75 4.32 -14.76
CA LEU A 960 6.48 3.66 -16.03
C LEU A 960 7.76 3.70 -16.88
N ARG A 961 8.21 2.53 -17.32
CA ARG A 961 9.35 2.38 -18.24
C ARG A 961 9.01 1.49 -19.42
N TYR A 962 9.86 1.54 -20.43
CA TYR A 962 9.70 0.78 -21.67
C TYR A 962 10.93 -0.11 -21.89
N ARG A 963 10.71 -1.40 -22.10
CA ARG A 963 11.77 -2.37 -22.36
C ARG A 963 11.77 -2.75 -23.84
N PRO A 964 12.93 -2.81 -24.51
CA PRO A 964 13.01 -3.38 -25.85
C PRO A 964 12.54 -4.84 -25.83
N VAL A 965 11.86 -5.26 -26.88
CA VAL A 965 11.36 -6.64 -27.04
C VAL A 965 11.77 -7.19 -28.41
N PRO A 966 12.09 -8.49 -28.54
CA PRO A 966 12.31 -9.10 -29.84
C PRO A 966 11.07 -8.97 -30.75
N VAL A 967 11.28 -8.58 -32.01
CA VAL A 967 10.21 -8.44 -33.02
C VAL A 967 10.63 -9.10 -34.32
N THR A 968 9.70 -9.79 -34.96
CA THR A 968 9.87 -10.24 -36.34
C THR A 968 9.18 -9.26 -37.29
N VAL A 969 9.92 -8.66 -38.22
CA VAL A 969 9.35 -7.82 -39.28
C VAL A 969 9.09 -8.73 -40.47
N ARG A 970 7.82 -9.06 -40.74
CA ARG A 970 7.42 -9.86 -41.91
C ARG A 970 7.17 -8.92 -43.09
N VAL A 971 7.92 -9.12 -44.16
CA VAL A 971 7.88 -8.33 -45.38
C VAL A 971 7.37 -9.20 -46.54
N GLU A 972 6.26 -8.81 -47.12
CA GLU A 972 5.68 -9.46 -48.31
C GLU A 972 6.02 -8.63 -49.55
N ASP A 973 5.18 -7.65 -49.86
CA ASP A 973 5.28 -6.82 -51.06
C ASP A 973 5.46 -5.32 -50.71
N ALA A 974 6.14 -5.04 -49.59
CA ALA A 974 6.31 -3.68 -49.07
C ALA A 974 7.39 -2.89 -49.82
N PRO A 975 7.21 -1.56 -50.00
CA PRO A 975 8.22 -0.72 -50.62
C PRO A 975 9.49 -0.64 -49.75
N VAL A 976 10.64 -0.43 -50.39
CA VAL A 976 11.95 -0.36 -49.73
C VAL A 976 11.95 0.69 -48.61
N ARG A 977 11.35 1.86 -48.84
CA ARG A 977 11.18 2.89 -47.82
C ARG A 977 10.58 2.36 -46.52
N ASP A 978 9.53 1.56 -46.59
CA ASP A 978 8.82 1.07 -45.41
C ASP A 978 9.66 0.03 -44.65
N VAL A 979 10.43 -0.79 -45.36
CA VAL A 979 11.40 -1.70 -44.74
C VAL A 979 12.52 -0.93 -44.03
N LEU A 980 13.06 0.12 -44.68
CA LEU A 980 14.09 0.99 -44.09
C LEU A 980 13.55 1.76 -42.87
N ARG A 981 12.28 2.13 -42.89
CA ARG A 981 11.57 2.76 -41.78
C ARG A 981 11.50 1.85 -40.56
N GLU A 982 11.08 0.60 -40.75
CA GLU A 982 11.00 -0.38 -39.66
C GLU A 982 12.39 -0.75 -39.13
N ALA A 983 13.40 -0.83 -40.01
CA ALA A 983 14.80 -0.99 -39.60
C ALA A 983 15.29 0.18 -38.73
N ALA A 984 14.90 1.42 -39.07
CA ALA A 984 15.21 2.60 -38.27
C ALA A 984 14.49 2.58 -36.91
N ALA A 985 13.19 2.24 -36.86
CA ALA A 985 12.45 2.11 -35.60
C ALA A 985 13.10 1.09 -34.67
N ALA A 986 13.39 -0.11 -35.19
CA ALA A 986 14.04 -1.17 -34.43
C ALA A 986 15.42 -0.74 -33.91
N SER A 987 16.20 -0.01 -34.71
CA SER A 987 17.50 0.54 -34.29
C SER A 987 17.33 1.55 -33.15
N THR A 988 16.42 2.52 -33.31
CA THR A 988 16.18 3.58 -32.35
C THR A 988 15.68 3.01 -31.03
N ALA A 989 14.70 2.10 -31.06
CA ALA A 989 14.20 1.37 -29.90
C ALA A 989 15.19 0.37 -29.30
N ARG A 990 16.32 0.09 -29.98
CA ARG A 990 17.30 -0.94 -29.61
C ARG A 990 16.68 -2.33 -29.47
N ALA A 991 15.65 -2.60 -30.28
CA ALA A 991 14.94 -3.87 -30.28
C ALA A 991 15.69 -4.89 -31.16
N PRO A 992 15.92 -6.13 -30.66
CA PRO A 992 16.35 -7.23 -31.50
C PRO A 992 15.29 -7.50 -32.57
N ALA A 993 15.60 -7.25 -33.85
CA ALA A 993 14.64 -7.45 -34.93
C ALA A 993 15.16 -8.45 -35.97
N THR A 994 14.30 -9.41 -36.30
CA THR A 994 14.51 -10.37 -37.40
C THR A 994 13.66 -9.95 -38.59
N PHE A 995 14.25 -9.77 -39.76
CA PHE A 995 13.52 -9.44 -40.99
C PHE A 995 13.27 -10.71 -41.79
N SER A 996 12.00 -11.09 -41.92
CA SER A 996 11.54 -12.26 -42.67
C SER A 996 10.91 -11.80 -43.97
N PHE A 997 11.45 -12.23 -45.11
CA PHE A 997 10.94 -11.86 -46.43
C PHE A 997 10.25 -13.04 -47.10
N ARG A 998 9.14 -12.79 -47.81
CA ARG A 998 8.49 -13.79 -48.69
C ARG A 998 9.42 -14.25 -49.80
N GLY A 999 10.17 -13.31 -50.39
CA GLY A 999 11.14 -13.55 -51.46
C GLY A 999 12.49 -12.91 -51.18
N GLU A 1000 13.42 -13.07 -52.10
CA GLU A 1000 14.77 -12.50 -51.96
C GLU A 1000 14.73 -10.95 -51.90
N PRO A 1001 15.23 -10.31 -50.82
CA PRO A 1001 15.21 -8.86 -50.72
C PRO A 1001 16.15 -8.19 -51.73
N ALA A 1002 15.78 -6.98 -52.16
CA ALA A 1002 16.60 -6.16 -53.03
C ALA A 1002 18.00 -5.91 -52.44
N PRO A 1003 19.07 -5.75 -53.26
CA PRO A 1003 20.44 -5.56 -52.76
C PRO A 1003 20.58 -4.38 -51.78
N GLU A 1004 19.92 -3.26 -52.06
CA GLU A 1004 19.89 -2.08 -51.18
C GLU A 1004 19.28 -2.35 -49.80
N VAL A 1005 18.24 -3.19 -49.73
CA VAL A 1005 17.63 -3.63 -48.46
C VAL A 1005 18.61 -4.51 -47.68
N ARG A 1006 19.33 -5.42 -48.34
CA ARG A 1006 20.34 -6.26 -47.66
C ARG A 1006 21.46 -5.42 -47.06
N ILE A 1007 21.93 -4.41 -47.80
CA ILE A 1007 22.97 -3.49 -47.32
C ILE A 1007 22.45 -2.72 -46.10
N ALA A 1008 21.23 -2.20 -46.15
CA ALA A 1008 20.65 -1.45 -45.05
C ALA A 1008 20.38 -2.31 -43.80
N LEU A 1009 20.14 -3.61 -43.98
CA LEU A 1009 19.94 -4.59 -42.90
C LEU A 1009 21.23 -5.29 -42.46
N ALA A 1010 22.41 -4.83 -42.91
CA ALA A 1010 23.68 -5.42 -42.51
C ALA A 1010 23.83 -5.47 -40.98
N GLY A 1011 24.18 -6.64 -40.45
CA GLY A 1011 24.27 -6.89 -39.00
C GLY A 1011 22.95 -7.27 -38.32
N ARG A 1012 21.83 -7.37 -39.06
CA ARG A 1012 20.55 -7.91 -38.58
C ARG A 1012 20.32 -9.32 -39.10
N ARG A 1013 19.48 -10.08 -38.40
CA ARG A 1013 19.05 -11.41 -38.86
C ARG A 1013 18.05 -11.24 -39.99
N VAL A 1014 18.39 -11.73 -41.17
CA VAL A 1014 17.52 -11.77 -42.36
C VAL A 1014 17.23 -13.23 -42.70
N VAL A 1015 15.95 -13.54 -42.93
CA VAL A 1015 15.47 -14.86 -43.31
C VAL A 1015 14.57 -14.71 -44.53
N VAL A 1016 14.66 -15.64 -45.47
CA VAL A 1016 13.73 -15.76 -46.60
C VAL A 1016 12.93 -17.03 -46.36
N ALA A 1017 11.61 -16.90 -46.23
CA ALA A 1017 10.71 -17.99 -45.94
C ALA A 1017 9.39 -17.78 -46.69
N PRO A 1018 8.86 -18.81 -47.39
CA PRO A 1018 7.49 -18.80 -47.93
C PRO A 1018 6.46 -18.48 -46.85
N ASP A 1019 5.28 -17.97 -47.24
CA ASP A 1019 4.23 -17.60 -46.28
C ASP A 1019 3.80 -18.80 -45.41
N GLU A 1020 3.56 -19.97 -46.01
CA GLU A 1020 3.15 -21.19 -45.28
C GLU A 1020 4.14 -21.60 -44.18
N GLU A 1021 5.44 -21.52 -44.46
CA GLU A 1021 6.49 -21.84 -43.49
C GLU A 1021 6.54 -20.79 -42.37
N PHE A 1022 6.38 -19.51 -42.72
CA PHE A 1022 6.39 -18.42 -41.76
C PHE A 1022 5.17 -18.51 -40.83
N ASP A 1023 3.98 -18.75 -41.37
CA ASP A 1023 2.71 -18.75 -40.65
C ASP A 1023 2.67 -19.87 -39.61
N ALA A 1024 3.11 -21.06 -39.99
CA ALA A 1024 3.21 -22.21 -39.09
C ALA A 1024 4.20 -21.99 -37.92
N ALA A 1025 5.16 -21.09 -38.09
CA ALA A 1025 6.19 -20.77 -37.09
C ALA A 1025 5.97 -19.44 -36.37
N ALA A 1026 4.92 -18.67 -36.73
CA ALA A 1026 4.72 -17.32 -36.22
C ALA A 1026 4.36 -17.33 -34.73
N THR A 1027 5.14 -16.60 -33.93
CA THR A 1027 4.95 -16.47 -32.48
C THR A 1027 5.53 -15.14 -31.99
N GLY A 1028 5.12 -14.70 -30.81
CA GLY A 1028 5.56 -13.45 -30.21
C GLY A 1028 5.03 -12.24 -30.95
N ARG A 1029 5.88 -11.24 -31.21
CA ARG A 1029 5.48 -9.99 -31.87
C ARG A 1029 5.93 -9.98 -33.33
N VAL A 1030 4.97 -9.79 -34.22
CA VAL A 1030 5.21 -9.61 -35.65
C VAL A 1030 4.79 -8.20 -36.09
N ARG A 1031 5.72 -7.42 -36.62
CA ARG A 1031 5.39 -6.23 -37.42
C ARG A 1031 5.17 -6.69 -38.86
N HIS A 1032 3.94 -6.58 -39.35
CA HIS A 1032 3.55 -7.13 -40.65
C HIS A 1032 3.43 -6.03 -41.70
N LEU A 1033 4.28 -6.10 -42.72
CA LEU A 1033 4.25 -5.25 -43.91
C LEU A 1033 3.65 -6.05 -45.08
N GLY A 1034 2.34 -6.27 -45.01
CA GLY A 1034 1.55 -7.00 -46.00
C GLY A 1034 0.06 -6.65 -45.86
N THR A 1035 -0.78 -7.25 -46.70
CA THR A 1035 -2.22 -6.95 -46.78
C THR A 1035 -3.12 -8.09 -46.33
N ARG A 1036 -2.59 -9.32 -46.21
CA ARG A 1036 -3.34 -10.48 -45.72
C ARG A 1036 -3.59 -10.42 -44.21
N ASP A 1037 -4.53 -11.23 -43.75
CA ASP A 1037 -4.77 -11.42 -42.32
C ASP A 1037 -3.80 -12.47 -41.76
N LEU A 1038 -2.56 -12.04 -41.51
CA LEU A 1038 -1.51 -12.92 -40.98
C LEU A 1038 -1.94 -13.63 -39.69
N LEU A 1039 -2.76 -12.99 -38.84
CA LEU A 1039 -3.19 -13.61 -37.60
C LEU A 1039 -4.14 -14.78 -37.88
N ALA A 1040 -5.07 -14.61 -38.81
CA ALA A 1040 -5.95 -15.69 -39.24
C ALA A 1040 -5.18 -16.83 -39.94
N ASP A 1041 -4.24 -16.48 -40.81
CA ASP A 1041 -3.42 -17.45 -41.55
C ASP A 1041 -2.50 -18.26 -40.62
N ALA A 1042 -2.01 -17.64 -39.53
CA ALA A 1042 -1.28 -18.31 -38.45
C ALA A 1042 -2.20 -19.07 -37.45
N GLY A 1043 -3.47 -19.26 -37.78
CA GLY A 1043 -4.42 -20.05 -37.00
C GLY A 1043 -4.96 -19.37 -35.73
N GLY A 1044 -4.77 -18.06 -35.57
CA GLY A 1044 -5.33 -17.31 -34.43
C GLY A 1044 -4.67 -17.62 -33.08
N SER A 1045 -3.40 -18.03 -33.04
CA SER A 1045 -2.70 -18.30 -31.78
C SER A 1045 -2.70 -17.07 -30.86
N ILE A 1046 -3.02 -17.24 -29.57
CA ILE A 1046 -2.96 -16.14 -28.58
C ILE A 1046 -1.52 -15.72 -28.24
N ASP A 1047 -0.53 -16.56 -28.54
CA ASP A 1047 0.90 -16.27 -28.35
C ASP A 1047 1.47 -15.38 -29.47
N LEU A 1048 0.65 -15.04 -30.48
CA LEU A 1048 1.00 -14.18 -31.59
C LEU A 1048 0.27 -12.82 -31.48
N THR A 1049 1.06 -11.75 -31.51
CA THR A 1049 0.60 -10.38 -31.67
C THR A 1049 1.08 -9.82 -33.00
N VAL A 1050 0.14 -9.46 -33.86
CA VAL A 1050 0.41 -8.86 -35.18
C VAL A 1050 0.15 -7.35 -35.12
N TYR A 1051 1.19 -6.57 -35.43
CA TYR A 1051 1.10 -5.14 -35.71
C TYR A 1051 1.01 -4.95 -37.23
N ALA A 1052 -0.22 -4.94 -37.75
CA ALA A 1052 -0.51 -4.73 -39.16
C ALA A 1052 -0.72 -3.25 -39.49
N GLY A 1053 -0.77 -2.92 -40.78
CA GLY A 1053 -1.01 -1.58 -41.30
C GLY A 1053 0.24 -0.91 -41.88
N PRO A 1054 0.07 0.28 -42.49
CA PRO A 1054 1.15 0.99 -43.17
C PRO A 1054 2.24 1.43 -42.19
N SER A 1055 3.47 1.58 -42.71
CA SER A 1055 4.53 2.24 -41.94
C SER A 1055 4.21 3.73 -41.78
N VAL A 1056 4.31 4.24 -40.56
CA VAL A 1056 3.98 5.62 -40.24
C VAL A 1056 5.22 6.43 -39.85
N LEU A 1057 5.17 7.74 -40.11
CA LEU A 1057 6.24 8.67 -39.77
C LEU A 1057 6.38 8.87 -38.25
N PRO A 1058 5.30 9.12 -37.48
CA PRO A 1058 5.43 9.52 -36.08
C PRO A 1058 5.94 8.37 -35.20
N GLY A 1059 7.08 8.60 -34.54
CA GLY A 1059 7.69 7.63 -33.63
C GLY A 1059 6.79 7.26 -32.45
N ARG A 1060 5.85 8.13 -32.07
CA ARG A 1060 4.84 7.91 -31.04
C ARG A 1060 4.03 6.62 -31.25
N VAL A 1061 3.79 6.24 -32.50
CA VAL A 1061 3.04 5.04 -32.90
C VAL A 1061 3.99 3.96 -33.41
N ALA A 1062 4.93 4.33 -34.28
CA ALA A 1062 5.78 3.37 -34.96
C ALA A 1062 6.79 2.63 -34.04
N LEU A 1063 7.09 3.16 -32.85
CA LEU A 1063 7.96 2.47 -31.88
C LEU A 1063 7.21 1.45 -31.00
N LEU A 1064 5.87 1.46 -30.97
CA LEU A 1064 5.07 0.57 -30.11
C LEU A 1064 5.32 -0.93 -30.32
N PRO A 1065 5.52 -1.45 -31.56
CA PRO A 1065 5.80 -2.88 -31.75
C PRO A 1065 7.07 -3.33 -31.02
N TYR A 1066 8.05 -2.43 -30.92
CA TYR A 1066 9.43 -2.69 -30.48
C TYR A 1066 9.65 -2.47 -28.98
N LEU A 1067 8.63 -1.98 -28.27
CA LEU A 1067 8.69 -1.66 -26.85
C LEU A 1067 7.57 -2.37 -26.09
N ARG A 1068 7.88 -2.82 -24.87
CA ARG A 1068 6.89 -3.33 -23.90
C ARG A 1068 6.91 -2.47 -22.64
N GLU A 1069 5.73 -2.13 -22.14
CA GLU A 1069 5.58 -1.33 -20.93
C GLU A 1069 5.90 -2.16 -19.68
N GLN A 1070 6.47 -1.51 -18.67
CA GLN A 1070 6.65 -2.07 -17.34
C GLN A 1070 6.39 -0.99 -16.29
N SER A 1071 5.53 -1.30 -15.33
CA SER A 1071 5.26 -0.44 -14.17
C SER A 1071 6.11 -0.93 -13.01
N VAL A 1072 6.94 -0.05 -12.45
CA VAL A 1072 7.83 -0.32 -11.32
C VAL A 1072 7.37 0.51 -10.14
N SER A 1073 6.92 -0.13 -9.06
CA SER A 1073 6.52 0.55 -7.83
C SER A 1073 7.39 0.13 -6.65
N ILE A 1074 7.95 1.10 -5.94
CA ILE A 1074 8.91 0.86 -4.85
C ILE A 1074 8.53 1.71 -3.65
N THR A 1075 8.37 1.08 -2.49
CA THR A 1075 8.25 1.78 -1.21
C THR A 1075 9.49 2.64 -0.98
N ASN A 1076 9.29 3.95 -0.88
CA ASN A 1076 10.35 4.95 -0.78
C ASN A 1076 10.50 5.52 0.64
N HIS A 1077 10.05 4.76 1.64
CA HIS A 1077 10.23 5.08 3.04
C HIS A 1077 10.64 3.85 3.86
N ARG A 1078 11.20 4.10 5.04
CA ARG A 1078 11.38 3.12 6.11
C ARG A 1078 10.62 3.65 7.33
N PHE A 1079 9.48 3.03 7.64
CA PHE A 1079 8.57 3.47 8.71
C PHE A 1079 8.21 4.98 8.66
N GLY A 1080 7.91 5.50 7.46
CA GLY A 1080 7.54 6.90 7.24
C GLY A 1080 8.70 7.85 6.94
N HIS A 1081 9.94 7.43 7.19
CA HIS A 1081 11.13 8.24 6.88
C HIS A 1081 11.64 7.96 5.48
N PRO A 1082 12.07 8.97 4.69
CA PRO A 1082 12.57 8.76 3.33
C PRO A 1082 13.66 7.69 3.25
N SER A 1083 13.47 6.71 2.36
CA SER A 1083 14.42 5.62 2.15
C SER A 1083 15.52 6.03 1.18
N ARG A 1084 16.73 5.50 1.38
CA ARG A 1084 17.84 5.60 0.39
C ARG A 1084 18.00 4.35 -0.47
N LEU A 1085 17.16 3.33 -0.27
CA LEU A 1085 17.15 2.11 -1.09
C LEU A 1085 17.17 2.43 -2.58
N THR A 1086 16.45 3.49 -2.95
CA THR A 1086 16.20 3.93 -4.32
C THR A 1086 17.28 4.86 -4.89
N THR A 1087 18.10 5.50 -4.04
CA THR A 1087 19.10 6.49 -4.48
C THR A 1087 20.16 5.90 -5.41
N SER A 1088 20.48 4.61 -5.25
CA SER A 1088 21.45 3.87 -6.05
C SER A 1088 20.85 3.05 -7.19
N LEU A 1089 19.52 2.99 -7.32
CA LEU A 1089 18.86 2.15 -8.31
C LEU A 1089 18.89 2.81 -9.69
N ALA A 1090 19.24 2.02 -10.70
CA ALA A 1090 19.08 2.36 -12.10
C ALA A 1090 17.67 1.96 -12.57
N LEU A 1091 16.67 2.78 -12.19
CA LEU A 1091 15.25 2.56 -12.53
C LEU A 1091 14.95 2.71 -14.02
#